data_AF-A0A7X5C1U2-F1
#
_entry.id   AF-A0A7X5C1U2-F1
#
_cell.length_a   1.000
_cell.length_b   1.000
_cell.length_c   1.000
_cell.angle_alpha   90.00
_cell.angle_beta   90.00
_cell.angle_gamma   90.00
#
_symmetry.space_group_name_H-M   'P 1'
#
loop_
_entity.id
_entity.type
_entity.pdbx_description
1 polymer ?
#
loop_
_entity_poly.entity_id
_entity_poly.type
_entity_poly.pdbx_seq_one_letter_code
_entity_poly.pdbx_strand_id
1 'polypeptide(L)'
;MEMTTRQKKPPVYYNGMLLNRLLAVFLITMLAGVLIVRAEALLDAYFNKMFPFPVVILGLGALFLGLLLLCISVIRLQPVFSILQAQFRPAGGQSQESQTNRALLRLYRLPYELFAGMCLFGLLLSVLFHGMDIAAYIMQEQTDGLRLLGTVVGEQGLFIFMAIILFTSVRRTLRPVLMRLQPLPSGFDGRASVAQPLVITYTSTFIVTILSLLQLAIVTASPHEPTDPYKFGIMAMFYFIMGLSLFSYVTMQFREELRRLIRGIRGLVGGYDLPRNEAAAILHDEAGELAVAFNELQNRINREYESLERELKLAYNVQQKLLPPGDLTIGSYRITARCQPYREVGGDFFDVVSLGPSRFAIMIGDVSGKGLPAALLMSAQLLVFRSEIRRSGSPSEVLARMNRQLCEAMGDDGSVTIGVGVIDLTNNHVQYASAGHLSPYVVSKEGQYKAVDCSSLPIGIDPDAEYEELSLQLEDGDRFLLYTDGLIEAINQQGTMYSFEGLEAELATWKPAMDLAVVIDDWLARVDQECGPGQDDRTVVVLELAGEYRSLLAKLNLSQVEQGSVSGHFDNPFLSREWSLRSHLGSERLIAMKLGDWMEERWPECDIREDVQSAICEAMINAIEHGNGLQPNKYVTLIAQIGGMLAVCRVYDEGGGYFPRLNRDEEEMRKKLESEDPRGWGLVMIDSLADYWTTGRDERGFYTELYFMRKPRNAPGEHSI
;
A
#
# COMPACT_ATOMS: atom_id res chain seq x y z
N MET A 1 -4.97 -10.14 -29.28
CA MET A 1 -5.76 -11.39 -29.13
C MET A 1 -7.09 -10.98 -28.50
N GLU A 2 -8.13 -10.86 -29.32
CA GLU A 2 -9.45 -10.36 -28.92
C GLU A 2 -10.07 -11.28 -27.86
N MET A 3 -10.23 -10.79 -26.63
CA MET A 3 -11.02 -11.47 -25.61
C MET A 3 -12.50 -11.35 -25.98
N THR A 4 -13.03 -12.35 -26.68
CA THR A 4 -14.46 -12.55 -26.85
C THR A 4 -15.12 -12.69 -25.47
N THR A 5 -15.78 -11.64 -25.01
CA THR A 5 -16.70 -11.66 -23.87
C THR A 5 -17.86 -12.60 -24.21
N ARG A 6 -17.78 -13.85 -23.73
CA ARG A 6 -18.92 -14.78 -23.72
C ARG A 6 -20.05 -14.15 -22.90
N GLN A 7 -21.00 -13.49 -23.57
CA GLN A 7 -22.29 -13.16 -22.98
C GLN A 7 -22.99 -14.47 -22.59
N LYS A 8 -22.98 -14.80 -21.30
CA LYS A 8 -23.84 -15.87 -20.75
C LYS A 8 -25.29 -15.49 -21.04
N LYS A 9 -25.99 -16.29 -21.85
CA LYS A 9 -27.45 -16.18 -22.05
C LYS A 9 -28.14 -16.20 -20.67
N PRO A 10 -29.04 -15.25 -20.36
CA PRO A 10 -29.80 -15.31 -19.12
C PRO A 10 -30.80 -16.49 -19.17
N PRO A 11 -31.12 -17.11 -18.02
CA PRO A 11 -31.96 -18.29 -17.97
C PRO A 11 -33.42 -17.94 -18.29
N VAL A 12 -33.87 -18.32 -19.49
CA VAL A 12 -35.27 -18.25 -19.98
C VAL A 12 -36.28 -18.94 -19.03
N TYR A 13 -35.79 -19.81 -18.13
CA TYR A 13 -36.58 -20.68 -17.25
C TYR A 13 -37.27 -20.00 -16.05
N TYR A 14 -36.93 -18.77 -15.66
CA TYR A 14 -37.46 -18.18 -14.40
C TYR A 14 -38.77 -17.38 -14.53
N ASN A 15 -39.16 -16.97 -15.74
CA ASN A 15 -40.34 -16.12 -15.96
C ASN A 15 -41.66 -16.83 -15.65
N GLY A 16 -41.78 -18.11 -16.02
CA GLY A 16 -42.95 -18.93 -15.67
C GLY A 16 -43.08 -19.11 -14.16
N MET A 17 -41.97 -19.24 -13.43
CA MET A 17 -41.99 -19.45 -11.99
C MET A 17 -42.41 -18.20 -11.20
N LEU A 18 -42.02 -17.00 -11.64
CA LEU A 18 -42.47 -15.74 -11.04
C LEU A 18 -43.96 -15.50 -11.29
N LEU A 19 -44.41 -15.67 -12.53
CA LEU A 19 -45.81 -15.54 -12.91
C LEU A 19 -46.68 -16.55 -12.16
N ASN A 20 -46.22 -17.79 -12.03
CA ASN A 20 -46.92 -18.84 -11.28
C ASN A 20 -46.95 -18.58 -9.77
N ARG A 21 -45.87 -18.02 -9.18
CA ARG A 21 -45.85 -17.63 -7.76
C ARG A 21 -46.80 -16.47 -7.48
N LEU A 22 -46.83 -15.49 -8.38
CA LEU A 22 -47.78 -14.39 -8.34
C LEU A 22 -49.21 -14.95 -8.47
N LEU A 23 -49.50 -15.77 -9.49
CA LEU A 23 -50.79 -16.44 -9.69
C LEU A 23 -51.25 -17.30 -8.50
N ALA A 24 -50.33 -18.01 -7.84
CA ALA A 24 -50.65 -18.80 -6.65
C ALA A 24 -51.07 -17.91 -5.47
N VAL A 25 -50.37 -16.81 -5.22
CA VAL A 25 -50.78 -15.81 -4.22
C VAL A 25 -52.16 -15.25 -4.57
N PHE A 26 -52.45 -15.00 -5.85
CA PHE A 26 -53.73 -14.45 -6.31
C PHE A 26 -54.89 -15.41 -6.13
N LEU A 27 -54.70 -16.69 -6.44
CA LEU A 27 -55.72 -17.72 -6.26
C LEU A 27 -56.07 -17.85 -4.78
N ILE A 28 -55.07 -17.80 -3.89
CA ILE A 28 -55.28 -17.89 -2.44
C ILE A 28 -56.04 -16.67 -1.91
N THR A 29 -55.67 -15.44 -2.32
CA THR A 29 -56.38 -14.22 -1.90
C THR A 29 -57.82 -14.17 -2.39
N MET A 30 -58.07 -14.58 -3.65
CA MET A 30 -59.42 -14.63 -4.22
C MET A 30 -60.29 -15.69 -3.54
N LEU A 31 -59.74 -16.89 -3.30
CA LEU A 31 -60.45 -17.99 -2.66
C LEU A 31 -60.77 -17.67 -1.19
N ALA A 32 -59.87 -16.96 -0.49
CA ALA A 32 -60.13 -16.41 0.83
C ALA A 32 -61.26 -15.37 0.81
N GLY A 33 -61.28 -14.46 -0.16
CA GLY A 33 -62.37 -13.49 -0.33
C GLY A 33 -63.74 -14.17 -0.56
N VAL A 34 -63.79 -15.17 -1.44
CA VAL A 34 -65.01 -15.96 -1.70
C VAL A 34 -65.47 -16.71 -0.45
N LEU A 35 -64.54 -17.30 0.32
CA LEU A 35 -64.85 -17.96 1.59
C LEU A 35 -65.42 -16.98 2.62
N ILE A 36 -64.88 -15.77 2.73
CA ILE A 36 -65.37 -14.73 3.63
C ILE A 36 -66.80 -14.31 3.24
N VAL A 37 -67.06 -14.07 1.96
CA VAL A 37 -68.42 -13.74 1.46
C VAL A 37 -69.39 -14.91 1.70
N ARG A 38 -68.97 -16.16 1.47
CA ARG A 38 -69.85 -17.32 1.72
C ARG A 38 -70.08 -17.61 3.20
N ALA A 39 -69.13 -17.23 4.07
CA ALA A 39 -69.25 -17.36 5.51
C ALA A 39 -70.00 -16.18 6.16
N GLU A 40 -70.52 -15.24 5.35
CA GLU A 40 -71.21 -14.03 5.79
C GLU A 40 -72.25 -14.31 6.87
N ALA A 41 -73.20 -15.24 6.67
CA ALA A 41 -74.25 -15.49 7.66
C ALA A 41 -73.73 -15.93 9.05
N LEU A 42 -72.59 -16.63 9.11
CA LEU A 42 -71.95 -17.06 10.37
C LEU A 42 -71.12 -15.93 10.98
N LEU A 43 -70.43 -15.16 10.16
CA LEU A 43 -69.61 -14.04 10.60
C LEU A 43 -70.48 -12.86 11.02
N ASP A 44 -71.54 -12.53 10.28
CA ASP A 44 -72.47 -11.43 10.54
C ASP A 44 -73.08 -11.51 11.95
N ALA A 45 -73.45 -12.72 12.40
CA ALA A 45 -74.03 -12.97 13.72
C ALA A 45 -73.14 -12.51 14.91
N TYR A 46 -71.82 -12.48 14.72
CA TYR A 46 -70.83 -12.15 15.77
C TYR A 46 -69.98 -10.92 15.44
N PHE A 47 -69.60 -10.75 14.17
CA PHE A 47 -68.62 -9.80 13.66
C PHE A 47 -69.24 -8.42 13.40
N ASN A 48 -70.40 -8.32 12.74
CA ASN A 48 -71.07 -7.03 12.50
C ASN A 48 -71.63 -6.42 13.81
N LYS A 49 -71.78 -7.21 14.88
CA LYS A 49 -72.10 -6.73 16.23
C LYS A 49 -70.90 -6.21 17.01
N MET A 50 -69.69 -6.55 16.57
CA MET A 50 -68.43 -6.25 17.26
C MET A 50 -67.60 -5.19 16.52
N PHE A 51 -67.69 -5.15 15.19
CA PHE A 51 -67.01 -4.20 14.31
C PHE A 51 -68.02 -3.40 13.52
N PRO A 52 -67.81 -2.09 13.32
CA PRO A 52 -68.81 -1.22 12.72
C PRO A 52 -68.76 -1.22 11.19
N PHE A 53 -68.21 -2.26 10.55
CA PHE A 53 -68.16 -2.39 9.09
C PHE A 53 -68.66 -3.76 8.63
N PRO A 54 -69.34 -3.84 7.47
CA PRO A 54 -69.92 -5.10 6.98
C PRO A 54 -68.86 -6.11 6.54
N VAL A 55 -69.00 -7.37 6.98
CA VAL A 55 -68.19 -8.52 6.50
C VAL A 55 -68.21 -8.65 4.97
N VAL A 56 -69.33 -8.27 4.34
CA VAL A 56 -69.48 -8.27 2.87
C VAL A 56 -68.47 -7.36 2.20
N ILE A 57 -68.22 -6.18 2.75
CA ILE A 57 -67.27 -5.21 2.19
C ILE A 57 -65.84 -5.73 2.30
N LEU A 58 -65.49 -6.40 3.41
CA LEU A 58 -64.20 -7.11 3.55
C LEU A 58 -64.05 -8.21 2.49
N GLY A 59 -65.09 -9.02 2.27
CA GLY A 59 -65.09 -10.09 1.28
C GLY A 59 -65.02 -9.60 -0.16
N LEU A 60 -65.78 -8.56 -0.51
CA LEU A 60 -65.75 -7.88 -1.81
C LEU A 60 -64.40 -7.20 -2.05
N GLY A 61 -63.81 -6.59 -1.02
CA GLY A 61 -62.46 -6.01 -1.07
C GLY A 61 -61.40 -7.05 -1.39
N ALA A 62 -61.42 -8.21 -0.72
CA ALA A 62 -60.50 -9.32 -0.99
C ALA A 62 -60.70 -9.92 -2.39
N LEU A 63 -61.95 -10.03 -2.86
CA LEU A 63 -62.27 -10.51 -4.20
C LEU A 63 -61.82 -9.53 -5.30
N PHE A 64 -62.06 -8.23 -5.10
CA PHE A 64 -61.57 -7.18 -6.00
C PHE A 64 -60.04 -7.15 -6.04
N LEU A 65 -59.38 -7.27 -4.89
CA LEU A 65 -57.93 -7.38 -4.81
C LEU A 65 -57.40 -8.56 -5.63
N GLY A 66 -58.03 -9.73 -5.54
CA GLY A 66 -57.70 -10.91 -6.34
C GLY A 66 -57.87 -10.68 -7.85
N LEU A 67 -58.98 -10.07 -8.26
CA LEU A 67 -59.26 -9.74 -9.67
C LEU A 67 -58.31 -8.68 -10.24
N LEU A 68 -58.07 -7.60 -9.49
CA LEU A 68 -57.16 -6.52 -9.86
C LEU A 68 -55.76 -7.08 -10.14
N LEU A 69 -55.28 -7.95 -9.24
CA LEU A 69 -53.99 -8.61 -9.37
C LEU A 69 -53.91 -9.57 -10.56
N LEU A 70 -55.00 -10.30 -10.86
CA LEU A 70 -55.09 -11.19 -12.01
C LEU A 70 -55.09 -10.42 -13.33
N CYS A 71 -55.90 -9.35 -13.43
CA CYS A 71 -55.92 -8.46 -14.60
C CYS A 71 -54.54 -7.85 -14.86
N ILE A 72 -53.84 -7.42 -13.82
CA ILE A 72 -52.48 -6.86 -13.95
C ILE A 72 -51.47 -7.90 -14.44
N SER A 73 -51.58 -9.13 -13.96
CA SER A 73 -50.64 -10.19 -14.31
C SER A 73 -50.75 -10.60 -15.78
N VAL A 74 -51.97 -10.63 -16.32
CA VAL A 74 -52.23 -10.96 -17.71
C VAL A 74 -52.03 -9.75 -18.63
N ILE A 75 -52.63 -8.60 -18.30
CA ILE A 75 -52.72 -7.45 -19.23
C ILE A 75 -51.47 -6.58 -19.17
N ARG A 76 -50.86 -6.41 -17.99
CA ARG A 76 -49.75 -5.45 -17.77
C ARG A 76 -48.38 -6.12 -17.72
N LEU A 77 -48.23 -7.26 -17.06
CA LEU A 77 -46.93 -7.92 -16.89
C LEU A 77 -46.52 -8.74 -18.11
N GLN A 78 -47.44 -9.48 -18.75
CA GLN A 78 -47.14 -10.32 -19.91
C GLN A 78 -46.52 -9.54 -21.10
N PRO A 79 -47.00 -8.34 -21.48
CA PRO A 79 -46.37 -7.54 -22.54
C PRO A 79 -45.01 -6.95 -22.12
N VAL A 80 -44.81 -6.64 -20.84
CA VAL A 80 -43.53 -6.13 -20.34
C VAL A 80 -42.47 -7.22 -20.41
N PHE A 81 -42.80 -8.45 -20.00
CA PHE A 81 -41.89 -9.58 -20.11
C PHE A 81 -41.61 -9.99 -21.55
N SER A 82 -42.57 -9.87 -22.46
CA SER A 82 -42.31 -10.15 -23.89
C SER A 82 -41.36 -9.11 -24.53
N ILE A 83 -41.48 -7.83 -24.17
CA ILE A 83 -40.56 -6.77 -24.63
C ILE A 83 -39.15 -6.98 -24.05
N LEU A 84 -39.04 -7.30 -22.76
CA LEU A 84 -37.75 -7.61 -22.13
C LEU A 84 -37.08 -8.85 -22.73
N GLN A 85 -37.86 -9.85 -23.18
CA GLN A 85 -37.33 -11.00 -23.91
C GLN A 85 -36.84 -10.64 -25.32
N ALA A 86 -37.51 -9.69 -25.99
CA ALA A 86 -37.15 -9.25 -27.34
C ALA A 86 -35.81 -8.46 -27.38
N GLN A 87 -35.42 -7.81 -26.29
CA GLN A 87 -34.14 -7.11 -26.15
C GLN A 87 -32.91 -8.03 -26.31
N PHE A 88 -33.07 -9.34 -26.10
CA PHE A 88 -32.02 -10.34 -26.28
C PHE A 88 -31.95 -10.95 -27.69
N ARG A 89 -32.70 -10.41 -28.66
CA ARG A 89 -32.49 -10.66 -30.10
C ARG A 89 -31.70 -9.49 -30.71
N PRO A 90 -30.68 -9.76 -31.55
CA PRO A 90 -29.84 -8.72 -32.11
C PRO A 90 -30.60 -7.97 -33.21
N ALA A 91 -31.28 -6.88 -32.87
CA ALA A 91 -31.75 -5.86 -33.80
C ALA A 91 -31.60 -4.49 -33.13
N GLY A 92 -30.57 -3.75 -33.54
CA GLY A 92 -30.26 -2.43 -33.01
C GLY A 92 -31.16 -1.35 -33.63
N GLY A 93 -31.86 -0.59 -32.79
CA GLY A 93 -32.57 0.61 -33.19
C GLY A 93 -33.02 1.43 -31.97
N GLN A 94 -32.91 2.76 -32.02
CA GLN A 94 -33.31 3.70 -30.95
C GLN A 94 -34.77 3.51 -30.48
N SER A 95 -35.65 3.03 -31.37
CA SER A 95 -37.06 2.71 -31.02
C SER A 95 -37.18 1.57 -29.99
N GLN A 96 -36.23 0.64 -29.96
CA GLN A 96 -36.28 -0.54 -29.08
C GLN A 96 -35.81 -0.18 -27.66
N GLU A 97 -34.83 0.71 -27.52
CA GLU A 97 -34.36 1.23 -26.23
C GLU A 97 -35.45 2.05 -25.52
N SER A 98 -36.18 2.89 -26.27
CA SER A 98 -37.34 3.64 -25.74
C SER A 98 -38.47 2.73 -25.26
N GLN A 99 -38.75 1.63 -25.98
CA GLN A 99 -39.78 0.67 -25.58
C GLN A 99 -39.39 -0.12 -24.32
N THR A 100 -38.13 -0.52 -24.19
CA THR A 100 -37.59 -1.16 -22.99
C THR A 100 -37.65 -0.24 -21.79
N ASN A 101 -37.23 1.02 -21.92
CA ASN A 101 -37.31 2.01 -20.84
C ASN A 101 -38.76 2.21 -20.36
N ARG A 102 -39.73 2.27 -21.28
CA ARG A 102 -41.16 2.32 -20.91
C ARG A 102 -41.62 1.06 -20.20
N ALA A 103 -41.17 -0.12 -20.62
CA ALA A 103 -41.52 -1.38 -20.00
C ALA A 103 -40.97 -1.50 -18.56
N LEU A 104 -39.72 -1.08 -18.35
CA LEU A 104 -39.09 -1.01 -17.03
C LEU A 104 -39.78 0.01 -16.11
N LEU A 105 -40.07 1.23 -16.58
CA LEU A 105 -40.80 2.24 -15.81
C LEU A 105 -42.18 1.74 -15.35
N ARG A 106 -42.90 1.00 -16.22
CA ARG A 106 -44.18 0.38 -15.87
C ARG A 106 -44.04 -0.65 -14.75
N LEU A 107 -42.95 -1.41 -14.75
CA LEU A 107 -42.65 -2.40 -13.71
C LEU A 107 -42.33 -1.69 -12.39
N TYR A 108 -41.51 -0.64 -12.40
CA TYR A 108 -41.19 0.17 -11.22
C TYR A 108 -42.40 0.87 -10.59
N ARG A 109 -43.32 1.41 -11.41
CA ARG A 109 -44.51 2.12 -10.92
C ARG A 109 -45.64 1.20 -10.44
N LEU A 110 -45.60 -0.08 -10.81
CA LEU A 110 -46.69 -1.03 -10.56
C LEU A 110 -47.13 -1.11 -9.08
N PRO A 111 -46.24 -1.21 -8.07
CA PRO A 111 -46.66 -1.24 -6.67
C PRO A 111 -47.43 0.03 -6.27
N TYR A 112 -46.99 1.20 -6.75
CA TYR A 112 -47.59 2.49 -6.43
C TYR A 112 -48.97 2.66 -7.07
N GLU A 113 -49.12 2.25 -8.33
CA GLU A 113 -50.42 2.25 -9.02
C GLU A 113 -51.42 1.32 -8.32
N LEU A 114 -50.97 0.16 -7.86
CA LEU A 114 -51.76 -0.80 -7.10
C LEU A 114 -52.22 -0.24 -5.74
N PHE A 115 -51.29 0.39 -5.03
CA PHE A 115 -51.59 1.04 -3.75
C PHE A 115 -52.67 2.12 -3.93
N ALA A 116 -52.49 3.04 -4.89
CA ALA A 116 -53.45 4.09 -5.19
C ALA A 116 -54.81 3.53 -5.64
N GLY A 117 -54.80 2.50 -6.49
CA GLY A 117 -56.01 1.83 -6.97
C GLY A 117 -56.82 1.18 -5.85
N MET A 118 -56.16 0.53 -4.88
CA MET A 118 -56.82 -0.09 -3.74
C MET A 118 -57.44 0.95 -2.80
N CYS A 119 -56.74 2.05 -2.53
CA CYS A 119 -57.29 3.17 -1.74
C CYS A 119 -58.52 3.80 -2.42
N LEU A 120 -58.44 4.05 -3.74
CA LEU A 120 -59.56 4.60 -4.50
C LEU A 120 -60.75 3.65 -4.56
N PHE A 121 -60.51 2.36 -4.75
CA PHE A 121 -61.56 1.35 -4.74
C PHE A 121 -62.28 1.28 -3.40
N GLY A 122 -61.53 1.31 -2.29
CA GLY A 122 -62.09 1.36 -0.95
C GLY A 122 -63.01 2.55 -0.75
N LEU A 123 -62.60 3.73 -1.24
CA LEU A 123 -63.43 4.94 -1.18
C LEU A 123 -64.72 4.79 -2.00
N LEU A 124 -64.61 4.34 -3.26
CA LEU A 124 -65.75 4.18 -4.16
C LEU A 124 -66.74 3.13 -3.65
N LEU A 125 -66.25 2.00 -3.15
CA LEU A 125 -67.11 0.94 -2.63
C LEU A 125 -67.86 1.38 -1.38
N SER A 126 -67.19 2.09 -0.48
CA SER A 126 -67.80 2.65 0.73
C SER A 126 -68.91 3.66 0.38
N VAL A 127 -68.64 4.58 -0.57
CA VAL A 127 -69.65 5.54 -1.06
C VAL A 127 -70.83 4.84 -1.75
N LEU A 128 -70.58 3.78 -2.53
CA LEU A 128 -71.63 3.06 -3.24
C LEU A 128 -72.54 2.30 -2.26
N PHE A 129 -71.96 1.63 -1.27
CA PHE A 129 -72.70 0.80 -0.32
C PHE A 129 -73.52 1.65 0.65
N HIS A 130 -72.96 2.77 1.11
CA HIS A 130 -73.60 3.68 2.06
C HIS A 130 -74.30 4.86 1.38
N GLY A 131 -74.38 4.89 0.05
CA GLY A 131 -74.87 6.04 -0.71
C GLY A 131 -76.32 6.42 -0.39
N MET A 132 -77.18 5.43 -0.12
CA MET A 132 -78.56 5.69 0.30
C MET A 132 -78.63 6.20 1.75
N ASP A 133 -77.79 5.70 2.65
CA ASP A 133 -77.72 6.16 4.04
C ASP A 133 -77.15 7.59 4.13
N ILE A 134 -76.17 7.91 3.27
CA ILE A 134 -75.63 9.26 3.10
C ILE A 134 -76.71 10.20 2.54
N ALA A 135 -77.48 9.77 1.55
CA ALA A 135 -78.57 10.56 0.98
C ALA A 135 -79.69 10.82 2.00
N ALA A 136 -80.10 9.79 2.76
CA ALA A 136 -81.09 9.88 3.82
C ALA A 136 -80.64 10.84 4.94
N TYR A 137 -79.36 10.79 5.33
CA TYR A 137 -78.76 11.73 6.28
C TYR A 137 -78.79 13.18 5.79
N ILE A 138 -78.42 13.42 4.52
CA ILE A 138 -78.47 14.75 3.89
C ILE A 138 -79.92 15.27 3.81
N MET A 139 -80.91 14.39 3.64
CA MET A 139 -82.33 14.72 3.61
C MET A 139 -82.97 14.90 5.00
N GLN A 140 -82.18 14.89 6.08
CA GLN A 140 -82.65 14.99 7.48
C GLN A 140 -83.62 13.89 7.93
N GLU A 141 -83.61 12.73 7.26
CA GLU A 141 -84.27 11.54 7.79
C GLU A 141 -83.45 10.98 8.97
N GLN A 142 -84.13 10.43 9.98
CA GLN A 142 -83.63 10.01 11.30
C GLN A 142 -82.47 9.00 11.23
N THR A 143 -81.28 9.43 10.83
CA THR A 143 -80.07 8.63 10.65
C THR A 143 -78.91 9.22 11.46
N ASP A 144 -78.19 8.34 12.17
CA ASP A 144 -77.05 8.72 13.01
C ASP A 144 -75.79 8.90 12.15
N GLY A 145 -75.57 10.14 11.67
CA GLY A 145 -74.42 10.48 10.81
C GLY A 145 -73.06 10.22 11.45
N LEU A 146 -72.97 10.21 12.78
CA LEU A 146 -71.74 9.89 13.50
C LEU A 146 -71.38 8.40 13.34
N ARG A 147 -72.38 7.52 13.38
CA ARG A 147 -72.21 6.08 13.14
C ARG A 147 -71.80 5.79 11.70
N LEU A 148 -72.44 6.45 10.74
CA LEU A 148 -72.11 6.36 9.31
C LEU A 148 -70.66 6.76 9.04
N LEU A 149 -70.21 7.88 9.64
CA LEU A 149 -68.83 8.33 9.57
C LEU A 149 -67.86 7.29 10.15
N GLY A 150 -68.19 6.69 11.30
CA GLY A 150 -67.37 5.65 11.93
C GLY A 150 -67.23 4.39 11.07
N THR A 151 -68.29 3.98 10.39
CA THR A 151 -68.28 2.86 9.44
C THR A 151 -67.38 3.14 8.25
N VAL A 152 -67.54 4.30 7.60
CA VAL A 152 -66.71 4.72 6.45
C VAL A 152 -65.23 4.82 6.84
N VAL A 153 -64.92 5.47 7.97
CA VAL A 153 -63.54 5.61 8.48
C VAL A 153 -62.90 4.23 8.70
N GLY A 154 -63.66 3.28 9.25
CA GLY A 154 -63.18 1.91 9.45
C GLY A 154 -62.90 1.14 8.18
N GLU A 155 -63.81 1.23 7.21
CA GLU A 155 -63.63 0.64 5.90
C GLU A 155 -62.38 1.20 5.22
N GLN A 156 -62.18 2.53 5.23
CA GLN A 156 -60.98 3.14 4.66
C GLN A 156 -59.69 2.68 5.37
N GLY A 157 -59.70 2.57 6.70
CA GLY A 157 -58.57 2.04 7.46
C GLY A 157 -58.18 0.61 7.02
N LEU A 158 -59.17 -0.24 6.79
CA LEU A 158 -58.99 -1.61 6.32
C LEU A 158 -58.49 -1.67 4.85
N PHE A 159 -59.01 -0.82 3.96
CA PHE A 159 -58.55 -0.77 2.57
C PHE A 159 -57.10 -0.28 2.47
N ILE A 160 -56.71 0.73 3.26
CA ILE A 160 -55.30 1.18 3.34
C ILE A 160 -54.43 0.07 3.94
N PHE A 161 -54.89 -0.64 4.96
CA PHE A 161 -54.18 -1.80 5.52
C PHE A 161 -53.91 -2.88 4.45
N MET A 162 -54.93 -3.25 3.67
CA MET A 162 -54.76 -4.19 2.55
C MET A 162 -53.85 -3.64 1.45
N ALA A 163 -53.94 -2.33 1.15
CA ALA A 163 -53.08 -1.66 0.18
C ALA A 163 -51.60 -1.70 0.58
N ILE A 164 -51.27 -1.53 1.87
CA ILE A 164 -49.90 -1.65 2.39
C ILE A 164 -49.37 -3.07 2.19
N ILE A 165 -50.14 -4.09 2.57
CA ILE A 165 -49.74 -5.50 2.40
C ILE A 165 -49.51 -5.84 0.93
N LEU A 166 -50.37 -5.32 0.05
CA LEU A 166 -50.24 -5.50 -1.39
C LEU A 166 -48.98 -4.83 -1.92
N PHE A 167 -48.77 -3.57 -1.58
CA PHE A 167 -47.62 -2.76 -2.00
C PHE A 167 -46.30 -3.45 -1.60
N THR A 168 -46.19 -3.87 -0.34
CA THR A 168 -45.00 -4.53 0.19
C THR A 168 -44.75 -5.88 -0.47
N SER A 169 -45.79 -6.69 -0.66
CA SER A 169 -45.70 -8.04 -1.22
C SER A 169 -45.33 -8.04 -2.71
N VAL A 170 -45.94 -7.14 -3.49
CA VAL A 170 -45.61 -6.96 -4.91
C VAL A 170 -44.19 -6.43 -5.05
N ARG A 171 -43.81 -5.40 -4.27
CA ARG A 171 -42.44 -4.87 -4.28
C ARG A 171 -41.41 -5.95 -3.92
N ARG A 172 -41.66 -6.75 -2.88
CA ARG A 172 -40.78 -7.84 -2.45
C ARG A 172 -40.57 -8.89 -3.55
N THR A 173 -41.62 -9.19 -4.31
CA THR A 173 -41.57 -10.15 -5.42
C THR A 173 -40.88 -9.58 -6.65
N LEU A 174 -41.07 -8.29 -6.92
CA LEU A 174 -40.58 -7.62 -8.13
C LEU A 174 -39.13 -7.17 -8.04
N ARG A 175 -38.66 -6.76 -6.85
CA ARG A 175 -37.31 -6.20 -6.64
C ARG A 175 -36.18 -7.15 -7.05
N PRO A 176 -36.20 -8.46 -6.74
CA PRO A 176 -35.16 -9.40 -7.19
C PRO A 176 -35.10 -9.55 -8.73
N VAL A 177 -36.25 -9.38 -9.40
CA VAL A 177 -36.34 -9.45 -10.87
C VAL A 177 -35.74 -8.17 -11.47
N LEU A 178 -36.08 -7.01 -10.91
CA LEU A 178 -35.52 -5.72 -11.31
C LEU A 178 -34.00 -5.66 -11.17
N MET A 179 -33.44 -6.16 -10.05
CA MET A 179 -31.99 -6.23 -9.85
C MET A 179 -31.29 -7.13 -10.88
N ARG A 180 -31.94 -8.22 -11.32
CA ARG A 180 -31.38 -9.16 -12.30
C ARG A 180 -31.45 -8.67 -13.75
N LEU A 181 -32.22 -7.61 -14.02
CA LEU A 181 -32.34 -6.99 -15.34
C LEU A 181 -31.26 -5.92 -15.58
N GLN A 182 -30.32 -5.75 -14.66
CA GLN A 182 -29.22 -4.80 -14.78
C GLN A 182 -28.08 -5.36 -15.66
N PRO A 183 -27.39 -4.51 -16.44
CA PRO A 183 -27.44 -3.03 -16.44
C PRO A 183 -28.68 -2.45 -17.13
N LEU A 184 -29.22 -1.36 -16.57
CA LEU A 184 -30.34 -0.63 -17.16
C LEU A 184 -29.92 0.07 -18.47
N PRO A 185 -30.84 0.28 -19.43
CA PRO A 185 -30.52 0.99 -20.66
C PRO A 185 -30.09 2.44 -20.39
N SER A 186 -29.33 3.03 -21.32
CA SER A 186 -28.82 4.39 -21.17
C SER A 186 -29.97 5.41 -21.11
N GLY A 187 -29.90 6.38 -20.19
CA GLY A 187 -30.94 7.40 -20.00
C GLY A 187 -32.17 6.98 -19.19
N PHE A 188 -32.12 5.89 -18.44
CA PHE A 188 -33.20 5.48 -17.53
C PHE A 188 -33.09 6.20 -16.16
N ASP A 189 -33.94 7.21 -15.93
CA ASP A 189 -34.00 7.98 -14.67
C ASP A 189 -34.77 7.30 -13.52
N GLY A 190 -35.25 6.07 -13.72
CA GLY A 190 -35.99 5.34 -12.71
C GLY A 190 -35.09 4.85 -11.57
N ARG A 191 -34.87 5.68 -10.55
CA ARG A 191 -34.14 5.26 -9.35
C ARG A 191 -34.98 4.26 -8.55
N ALA A 192 -34.38 3.14 -8.18
CA ALA A 192 -35.00 2.12 -7.35
C ALA A 192 -34.97 2.52 -5.87
N SER A 193 -35.54 3.70 -5.53
CA SER A 193 -35.39 4.29 -4.20
C SER A 193 -35.81 3.31 -3.09
N VAL A 194 -34.95 3.18 -2.09
CA VAL A 194 -35.27 2.47 -0.84
C VAL A 194 -36.09 3.38 0.09
N ALA A 195 -35.86 4.69 0.02
CA ALA A 195 -36.50 5.68 0.89
C ALA A 195 -37.99 5.93 0.56
N GLN A 196 -38.36 6.08 -0.72
CA GLN A 196 -39.75 6.40 -1.09
C GLN A 196 -40.77 5.32 -0.64
N PRO A 197 -40.55 4.02 -0.88
CA PRO A 197 -41.43 2.96 -0.37
C PRO A 197 -41.53 2.94 1.15
N LEU A 198 -40.41 3.21 1.83
CA LEU A 198 -40.36 3.27 3.28
C LEU A 198 -41.27 4.38 3.81
N VAL A 199 -41.11 5.60 3.29
CA VAL A 199 -41.95 6.75 3.65
C VAL A 199 -43.42 6.39 3.45
N ILE A 200 -43.82 5.89 2.26
CA ILE A 200 -45.21 5.53 1.98
C ILE A 200 -45.75 4.48 2.96
N THR A 201 -44.99 3.42 3.25
CA THR A 201 -45.47 2.37 4.16
C THR A 201 -45.61 2.87 5.60
N TYR A 202 -44.64 3.64 6.12
CA TYR A 202 -44.73 4.15 7.50
C TYR A 202 -45.79 5.24 7.64
N THR A 203 -45.91 6.16 6.68
CA THR A 203 -46.99 7.17 6.71
C THR A 203 -48.36 6.51 6.61
N SER A 204 -48.50 5.48 5.79
CA SER A 204 -49.77 4.76 5.64
C SER A 204 -50.11 3.94 6.89
N THR A 205 -49.14 3.27 7.52
CA THR A 205 -49.34 2.58 8.80
C THR A 205 -49.75 3.55 9.91
N PHE A 206 -49.15 4.75 9.93
CA PHE A 206 -49.53 5.81 10.85
C PHE A 206 -50.97 6.30 10.59
N ILE A 207 -51.35 6.51 9.33
CA ILE A 207 -52.71 6.88 8.93
C ILE A 207 -53.72 5.79 9.36
N VAL A 208 -53.44 4.50 9.10
CA VAL A 208 -54.32 3.39 9.53
C VAL A 208 -54.50 3.38 11.05
N THR A 209 -53.43 3.64 11.80
CA THR A 209 -53.48 3.73 13.26
C THR A 209 -54.38 4.88 13.71
N ILE A 210 -54.23 6.06 13.10
CA ILE A 210 -55.08 7.22 13.39
C ILE A 210 -56.54 6.94 13.04
N LEU A 211 -56.82 6.38 11.86
CA LEU A 211 -58.19 6.06 11.45
C LEU A 211 -58.82 5.02 12.38
N SER A 212 -58.04 4.04 12.85
CA SER A 212 -58.50 3.04 13.82
C SER A 212 -58.83 3.66 15.18
N LEU A 213 -58.00 4.61 15.65
CA LEU A 213 -58.27 5.35 16.90
C LEU A 213 -59.46 6.30 16.77
N LEU A 214 -59.57 7.01 15.64
CA LEU A 214 -60.70 7.88 15.34
C LEU A 214 -62.00 7.09 15.27
N GLN A 215 -61.98 5.94 14.60
CA GLN A 215 -63.12 5.02 14.55
C GLN A 215 -63.52 4.56 15.94
N LEU A 216 -62.56 4.14 16.76
CA LEU A 216 -62.79 3.75 18.16
C LEU A 216 -63.46 4.89 18.94
N ALA A 217 -62.96 6.12 18.81
CA ALA A 217 -63.52 7.30 19.47
C ALA A 217 -64.95 7.62 19.00
N ILE A 218 -65.21 7.55 17.69
CA ILE A 218 -66.53 7.79 17.09
C ILE A 218 -67.55 6.77 17.61
N VAL A 219 -67.18 5.48 17.61
CA VAL A 219 -68.06 4.41 18.13
C VAL A 219 -68.36 4.61 19.61
N THR A 220 -67.40 5.12 20.41
CA THR A 220 -67.65 5.42 21.82
C THR A 220 -68.48 6.67 22.10
N ALA A 221 -68.58 7.59 21.14
CA ALA A 221 -69.30 8.85 21.29
C ALA A 221 -70.77 8.78 20.81
N SER A 222 -71.22 7.67 20.22
CA SER A 222 -72.59 7.54 19.72
C SER A 222 -73.61 7.50 20.88
N PRO A 223 -74.66 8.33 20.86
CA PRO A 223 -75.56 8.54 22.00
C PRO A 223 -76.63 7.46 22.21
N HIS A 224 -76.76 6.47 21.32
CA HIS A 224 -77.90 5.54 21.29
C HIS A 224 -77.65 4.14 21.88
N GLU A 225 -76.41 3.79 22.23
CA GLU A 225 -76.08 2.55 22.96
C GLU A 225 -75.03 2.83 24.04
N PRO A 226 -75.24 2.44 25.32
CA PRO A 226 -74.18 2.52 26.32
C PRO A 226 -73.03 1.60 25.90
N THR A 227 -71.82 2.17 25.75
CA THR A 227 -70.62 1.41 25.40
C THR A 227 -70.36 0.32 26.44
N ASP A 228 -70.54 -0.93 26.03
CA ASP A 228 -70.12 -2.09 26.80
C ASP A 228 -68.58 -2.07 26.93
N PRO A 229 -68.03 -1.93 28.16
CA PRO A 229 -66.58 -1.90 28.38
C PRO A 229 -65.86 -3.13 27.80
N TYR A 230 -66.53 -4.28 27.75
CA TYR A 230 -65.98 -5.51 27.18
C TYR A 230 -65.86 -5.42 25.65
N LYS A 231 -66.88 -4.91 24.95
CA LYS A 231 -66.82 -4.69 23.50
C LYS A 231 -65.75 -3.67 23.12
N PHE A 232 -65.66 -2.57 23.86
CA PHE A 232 -64.61 -1.57 23.68
C PHE A 232 -63.22 -2.18 23.86
N GLY A 233 -63.00 -2.95 24.94
CA GLY A 233 -61.73 -3.61 25.21
C GLY A 233 -61.32 -4.59 24.11
N ILE A 234 -62.26 -5.39 23.59
CA ILE A 234 -62.00 -6.33 22.49
C ILE A 234 -61.64 -5.59 21.20
N MET A 235 -62.37 -4.52 20.86
CA MET A 235 -62.12 -3.73 19.65
C MET A 235 -60.78 -2.98 19.72
N ALA A 236 -60.48 -2.35 20.86
CA ALA A 236 -59.20 -1.69 21.10
C ALA A 236 -58.02 -2.68 21.02
N MET A 237 -58.16 -3.87 21.62
CA MET A 237 -57.15 -4.92 21.56
C MET A 237 -56.95 -5.44 20.13
N PHE A 238 -58.02 -5.61 19.36
CA PHE A 238 -57.94 -6.01 17.95
C PHE A 238 -57.15 -4.99 17.11
N TYR A 239 -57.50 -3.70 17.17
CA TYR A 239 -56.80 -2.66 16.42
C TYR A 239 -55.35 -2.50 16.86
N PHE A 240 -55.06 -2.65 18.16
CA PHE A 240 -53.70 -2.62 18.69
C PHE A 240 -52.85 -3.78 18.15
N ILE A 241 -53.36 -5.02 18.20
CA ILE A 241 -52.66 -6.21 17.68
C ILE A 241 -52.46 -6.08 16.17
N MET A 242 -53.47 -5.60 15.44
CA MET A 242 -53.40 -5.40 14.00
C MET A 242 -52.34 -4.34 13.63
N GLY A 243 -52.34 -3.20 14.32
CA GLY A 243 -51.37 -2.12 14.13
C GLY A 243 -49.94 -2.55 14.46
N LEU A 244 -49.74 -3.22 15.59
CA LEU A 244 -48.43 -3.76 16.00
C LEU A 244 -47.91 -4.79 15.00
N SER A 245 -48.79 -5.68 14.53
CA SER A 245 -48.46 -6.70 13.53
C SER A 245 -48.04 -6.07 12.19
N LEU A 246 -48.76 -5.04 11.73
CA LEU A 246 -48.42 -4.30 10.52
C LEU A 246 -47.08 -3.56 10.67
N PHE A 247 -46.88 -2.85 11.78
CA PHE A 247 -45.64 -2.14 12.06
C PHE A 247 -44.44 -3.09 12.14
N SER A 248 -44.60 -4.23 12.81
CA SER A 248 -43.58 -5.29 12.91
C SER A 248 -43.24 -5.86 11.53
N TYR A 249 -44.26 -6.13 10.70
CA TYR A 249 -44.08 -6.62 9.34
C TYR A 249 -43.31 -5.63 8.45
N VAL A 250 -43.71 -4.35 8.42
CA VAL A 250 -43.01 -3.30 7.66
C VAL A 250 -41.56 -3.13 8.15
N THR A 251 -41.36 -3.14 9.47
CA THR A 251 -40.03 -3.03 10.08
C THR A 251 -39.14 -4.23 9.77
N MET A 252 -39.67 -5.45 9.79
CA MET A 252 -38.93 -6.66 9.43
C MET A 252 -38.48 -6.61 7.97
N GLN A 253 -39.36 -6.16 7.08
CA GLN A 253 -39.03 -5.96 5.68
C GLN A 253 -37.91 -4.94 5.51
N PHE A 254 -38.00 -3.76 6.14
CA PHE A 254 -36.95 -2.74 6.07
C PHE A 254 -35.59 -3.28 6.56
N ARG A 255 -35.59 -3.99 7.69
CA ARG A 255 -34.36 -4.58 8.25
C ARG A 255 -33.72 -5.59 7.31
N GLU A 256 -34.50 -6.30 6.52
CA GLU A 256 -33.99 -7.22 5.50
C GLU A 256 -33.34 -6.46 4.34
N GLU A 257 -33.93 -5.34 3.91
CA GLU A 257 -33.39 -4.47 2.86
C GLU A 257 -32.07 -3.82 3.31
N LEU A 258 -32.02 -3.25 4.51
CA LEU A 258 -30.81 -2.62 5.06
C LEU A 258 -29.66 -3.61 5.24
N ARG A 259 -29.93 -4.83 5.74
CA ARG A 259 -28.91 -5.88 5.90
C ARG A 259 -28.33 -6.36 4.58
N ARG A 260 -29.10 -6.30 3.49
CA ARG A 260 -28.59 -6.61 2.14
C ARG A 260 -27.68 -5.50 1.63
N LEU A 261 -28.07 -4.24 1.82
CA LEU A 261 -27.29 -3.06 1.46
C LEU A 261 -25.92 -3.06 2.15
N ILE A 262 -25.91 -3.26 3.48
CA ILE A 262 -24.66 -3.34 4.27
C ILE A 262 -23.78 -4.51 3.82
N ARG A 263 -24.36 -5.68 3.48
CA ARG A 263 -23.59 -6.82 2.95
C ARG A 263 -22.97 -6.52 1.59
N GLY A 264 -23.69 -5.82 0.71
CA GLY A 264 -23.16 -5.38 -0.59
C GLY A 264 -21.95 -4.46 -0.40
N ILE A 265 -22.06 -3.46 0.47
CA ILE A 265 -20.95 -2.55 0.81
C ILE A 265 -19.78 -3.33 1.41
N ARG A 266 -20.00 -4.21 2.39
CA ARG A 266 -18.92 -5.02 2.99
C ARG A 266 -18.23 -5.93 1.98
N GLY A 267 -18.95 -6.49 1.01
CA GLY A 267 -18.36 -7.31 -0.05
C GLY A 267 -17.52 -6.50 -1.05
N LEU A 268 -17.77 -5.20 -1.17
CA LEU A 268 -16.95 -4.28 -1.96
C LEU A 268 -15.70 -3.82 -1.19
N VAL A 269 -15.83 -3.61 0.12
CA VAL A 269 -14.76 -3.10 1.00
C VAL A 269 -13.78 -4.20 1.43
N GLY A 270 -14.28 -5.40 1.74
CA GLY A 270 -13.43 -6.54 2.09
C GLY A 270 -13.07 -7.28 0.81
N GLY A 271 -11.84 -7.11 0.33
CA GLY A 271 -11.25 -7.75 -0.86
C GLY A 271 -11.18 -9.28 -0.83
N TYR A 272 -12.27 -9.94 -0.48
CA TYR A 272 -12.53 -11.33 -0.82
C TYR A 272 -12.69 -11.44 -2.33
N ASP A 273 -12.22 -12.56 -2.90
CA ASP A 273 -12.40 -13.02 -4.28
C ASP A 273 -13.88 -13.25 -4.64
N LEU A 274 -14.74 -12.26 -4.40
CA LEU A 274 -16.00 -12.16 -5.08
C LEU A 274 -15.66 -11.73 -6.51
N PRO A 275 -16.03 -12.51 -7.54
CA PRO A 275 -15.71 -12.16 -8.92
C PRO A 275 -16.16 -10.71 -9.17
N ARG A 276 -15.21 -9.85 -9.58
CA ARG A 276 -15.38 -8.39 -9.81
C ARG A 276 -16.66 -8.01 -10.60
N ASN A 277 -17.23 -8.95 -11.35
CA ASN A 277 -18.45 -8.79 -12.13
C ASN A 277 -19.77 -8.97 -11.34
N GLU A 278 -19.75 -9.45 -10.09
CA GLU A 278 -20.96 -9.58 -9.26
C GLU A 278 -21.13 -8.43 -8.24
N ALA A 279 -20.03 -7.86 -7.74
CA ALA A 279 -20.08 -6.76 -6.77
C ALA A 279 -20.41 -5.40 -7.43
N ALA A 280 -20.07 -5.22 -8.71
CA ALA A 280 -20.26 -3.98 -9.47
C ALA A 280 -21.46 -4.02 -10.44
N ALA A 281 -22.44 -4.92 -10.23
CA ALA A 281 -23.73 -4.81 -10.90
C ALA A 281 -24.55 -3.67 -10.26
N ILE A 282 -24.17 -2.45 -10.65
CA ILE A 282 -24.78 -1.13 -10.50
C ILE A 282 -26.21 -1.18 -9.94
N LEU A 283 -26.34 -1.18 -8.61
CA LEU A 283 -27.60 -0.81 -7.98
C LEU A 283 -27.86 0.67 -8.28
N HIS A 284 -28.78 0.98 -9.18
CA HIS A 284 -29.30 2.35 -9.36
C HIS A 284 -30.26 2.74 -8.20
N ASP A 285 -29.85 2.40 -6.98
CA ASP A 285 -30.46 2.84 -5.72
C ASP A 285 -29.39 3.54 -4.87
N GLU A 286 -29.79 4.04 -3.70
CA GLU A 286 -28.92 4.81 -2.81
C GLU A 286 -27.68 4.00 -2.34
N ALA A 287 -27.72 2.66 -2.41
CA ALA A 287 -26.57 1.80 -2.09
C ALA A 287 -25.47 1.89 -3.15
N GLY A 288 -25.85 1.94 -4.43
CA GLY A 288 -24.88 2.01 -5.51
C GLY A 288 -24.22 3.38 -5.60
N GLU A 289 -24.95 4.47 -5.32
CA GLU A 289 -24.35 5.80 -5.23
C GLU A 289 -23.29 5.87 -4.12
N LEU A 290 -23.60 5.32 -2.94
CA LEU A 290 -22.64 5.25 -1.83
C LEU A 290 -21.43 4.36 -2.16
N ALA A 291 -21.65 3.23 -2.84
CA ALA A 291 -20.58 2.34 -3.28
C ALA A 291 -19.64 3.03 -4.29
N VAL A 292 -20.17 3.78 -5.25
CA VAL A 292 -19.38 4.56 -6.21
C VAL A 292 -18.56 5.63 -5.49
N ALA A 293 -19.19 6.43 -4.63
CA ALA A 293 -18.50 7.46 -3.86
C ALA A 293 -17.39 6.89 -2.96
N PHE A 294 -17.63 5.73 -2.34
CA PHE A 294 -16.62 5.04 -1.54
C PHE A 294 -15.44 4.53 -2.39
N ASN A 295 -15.73 3.92 -3.56
CA ASN A 295 -14.68 3.49 -4.49
C ASN A 295 -13.85 4.67 -5.01
N GLU A 296 -14.48 5.82 -5.29
CA GLU A 296 -13.78 7.05 -5.67
C GLU A 296 -12.85 7.55 -4.56
N LEU A 297 -13.34 7.57 -3.32
CA LEU A 297 -12.54 7.95 -2.16
C LEU A 297 -11.35 7.00 -1.96
N GLN A 298 -11.57 5.69 -2.04
CA GLN A 298 -10.51 4.70 -1.90
C GLN A 298 -9.47 4.82 -3.02
N ASN A 299 -9.90 5.00 -4.26
CA ASN A 299 -9.00 5.23 -5.39
C ASN A 299 -8.18 6.52 -5.19
N ARG A 300 -8.76 7.57 -4.61
CA ARG A 300 -8.05 8.80 -4.30
C ARG A 300 -6.99 8.58 -3.22
N ILE A 301 -7.36 7.92 -2.12
CA ILE A 301 -6.43 7.60 -1.02
C ILE A 301 -5.28 6.74 -1.52
N ASN A 302 -5.56 5.69 -2.30
CA ASN A 302 -4.51 4.83 -2.86
C ASN A 302 -3.55 5.61 -3.75
N ARG A 303 -4.05 6.52 -4.62
CA ARG A 303 -3.19 7.36 -5.46
C ARG A 303 -2.34 8.33 -4.64
N GLU A 304 -2.90 8.92 -3.58
CA GLU A 304 -2.15 9.80 -2.68
C GLU A 304 -1.05 9.01 -1.94
N TYR A 305 -1.37 7.80 -1.46
CA TYR A 305 -0.40 6.89 -0.83
C TYR A 305 0.72 6.46 -1.80
N GLU A 306 0.37 6.04 -3.01
CA GLU A 306 1.35 5.67 -4.06
C GLU A 306 2.22 6.87 -4.48
N SER A 307 1.73 8.10 -4.38
CA SER A 307 2.54 9.30 -4.63
C SER A 307 3.55 9.53 -3.50
N LEU A 308 3.08 9.46 -2.24
CA LEU A 308 3.93 9.62 -1.07
C LEU A 308 5.04 8.55 -1.02
N GLU A 309 4.69 7.29 -1.29
CA GLU A 309 5.65 6.19 -1.33
C GLU A 309 6.74 6.42 -2.40
N ARG A 310 6.37 6.97 -3.56
CA ARG A 310 7.34 7.35 -4.61
C ARG A 310 8.25 8.49 -4.16
N GLU A 311 7.72 9.50 -3.49
CA GLU A 311 8.50 10.62 -2.95
C GLU A 311 9.48 10.15 -1.87
N LEU A 312 9.05 9.28 -0.95
CA LEU A 312 9.92 8.69 0.07
C LEU A 312 11.02 7.81 -0.54
N LYS A 313 10.69 6.98 -1.54
CA LYS A 313 11.70 6.20 -2.29
C LYS A 313 12.71 7.09 -3.00
N LEU A 314 12.29 8.23 -3.53
CA LEU A 314 13.22 9.20 -4.13
C LEU A 314 14.15 9.79 -3.07
N ALA A 315 13.62 10.18 -1.91
CA ALA A 315 14.41 10.68 -0.79
C ALA A 315 15.45 9.64 -0.30
N TYR A 316 15.03 8.38 -0.12
CA TYR A 316 15.93 7.26 0.21
C TYR A 316 17.07 7.13 -0.79
N ASN A 317 16.76 7.14 -2.08
CA ASN A 317 17.77 7.02 -3.14
C ASN A 317 18.75 8.20 -3.17
N VAL A 318 18.33 9.38 -2.72
CA VAL A 318 19.23 10.54 -2.57
C VAL A 318 20.12 10.33 -1.35
N GLN A 319 19.56 9.92 -0.21
CA GLN A 319 20.29 9.67 1.03
C GLN A 319 21.37 8.59 0.85
N GLN A 320 21.02 7.46 0.22
CA GLN A 320 21.96 6.37 -0.07
C GLN A 320 23.12 6.79 -0.98
N LYS A 321 22.93 7.81 -1.84
CA LYS A 321 24.01 8.35 -2.68
C LYS A 321 24.94 9.32 -1.92
N LEU A 322 24.48 9.86 -0.80
CA LEU A 322 25.30 10.75 0.04
C LEU A 322 26.22 9.95 0.95
N LEU A 323 25.77 8.77 1.40
CA LEU A 323 26.55 7.86 2.22
C LEU A 323 27.67 7.20 1.40
N PRO A 324 28.86 6.97 1.99
CA PRO A 324 29.91 6.20 1.35
C PRO A 324 29.55 4.71 1.27
N PRO A 325 30.26 3.91 0.45
CA PRO A 325 30.03 2.46 0.43
C PRO A 325 30.35 1.84 1.80
N GLY A 326 29.61 0.79 2.16
CA GLY A 326 29.72 0.14 3.46
C GLY A 326 31.09 -0.49 3.71
N ASP A 327 31.73 -1.04 2.68
CA ASP A 327 33.04 -1.69 2.81
C ASP A 327 34.11 -0.91 2.05
N LEU A 328 35.14 -0.47 2.76
CA LEU A 328 36.20 0.41 2.26
C LEU A 328 37.56 -0.06 2.76
N THR A 329 38.62 0.21 2.00
CA THR A 329 40.01 0.03 2.44
C THR A 329 40.81 1.29 2.18
N ILE A 330 41.43 1.85 3.22
CA ILE A 330 42.25 3.06 3.14
C ILE A 330 43.59 2.76 3.84
N GLY A 331 44.66 2.63 3.06
CA GLY A 331 45.97 2.25 3.59
C GLY A 331 45.92 0.89 4.27
N SER A 332 46.34 0.82 5.54
CA SER A 332 46.27 -0.39 6.37
C SER A 332 44.94 -0.57 7.09
N TYR A 333 43.93 0.29 6.87
CA TYR A 333 42.64 0.20 7.53
C TYR A 333 41.58 -0.41 6.62
N ARG A 334 40.90 -1.44 7.12
CA ARG A 334 39.66 -1.96 6.55
C ARG A 334 38.50 -1.35 7.32
N ILE A 335 37.54 -0.76 6.62
CA ILE A 335 36.37 -0.13 7.22
C ILE A 335 35.15 -0.92 6.75
N THR A 336 34.34 -1.37 7.70
CA THR A 336 33.10 -2.09 7.46
C THR A 336 31.98 -1.36 8.18
N ALA A 337 30.98 -0.94 7.43
CA ALA A 337 29.88 -0.12 7.91
C ALA A 337 28.54 -0.66 7.41
N ARG A 338 27.54 -0.63 8.28
CA ARG A 338 26.13 -0.91 7.98
C ARG A 338 25.29 0.20 8.58
N CYS A 339 24.43 0.80 7.78
CA CYS A 339 23.50 1.84 8.18
C CYS A 339 22.11 1.42 7.69
N GLN A 340 21.31 0.89 8.61
CA GLN A 340 19.99 0.32 8.36
C GLN A 340 18.93 1.28 8.92
N PRO A 341 18.19 2.00 8.05
CA PRO A 341 17.11 2.84 8.52
C PRO A 341 15.90 2.00 8.93
N TYR A 342 15.18 2.43 9.97
CA TYR A 342 13.93 1.84 10.41
C TYR A 342 12.80 2.06 9.39
N ARG A 343 12.74 3.27 8.83
CA ARG A 343 11.76 3.66 7.80
C ARG A 343 12.42 3.76 6.43
N GLU A 344 11.64 4.22 5.43
CA GLU A 344 12.18 4.50 4.10
C GLU A 344 13.32 5.52 4.12
N VAL A 345 13.40 6.39 5.14
CA VAL A 345 14.52 7.32 5.36
C VAL A 345 14.84 7.41 6.85
N GLY A 346 16.13 7.52 7.18
CA GLY A 346 16.62 7.55 8.57
C GLY A 346 17.31 8.86 8.96
N GLY A 347 17.47 9.09 10.26
CA GLY A 347 18.29 10.15 10.86
C GLY A 347 19.76 9.76 11.05
N ASP A 348 20.05 8.46 11.11
CA ASP A 348 21.39 7.90 11.24
C ASP A 348 22.28 8.14 10.02
N PHE A 349 23.59 8.34 10.24
CA PHE A 349 24.56 8.50 9.18
C PHE A 349 26.00 8.16 9.57
N PHE A 350 26.80 7.91 8.53
CA PHE A 350 28.25 7.88 8.65
C PHE A 350 28.91 8.44 7.40
N ASP A 351 30.18 8.85 7.51
CA ASP A 351 30.97 9.29 6.38
C ASP A 351 32.45 8.95 6.54
N VAL A 352 33.16 8.82 5.42
CA VAL A 352 34.60 8.59 5.39
C VAL A 352 35.23 9.55 4.38
N VAL A 353 36.13 10.41 4.85
CA VAL A 353 36.71 11.50 4.04
C VAL A 353 38.24 11.40 4.07
N SER A 354 38.87 11.22 2.91
CA SER A 354 40.34 11.33 2.81
C SER A 354 40.80 12.77 3.06
N LEU A 355 41.83 12.92 3.90
CA LEU A 355 42.46 14.20 4.26
C LEU A 355 43.88 14.32 3.67
N GLY A 356 44.14 13.60 2.57
CA GLY A 356 45.44 13.50 1.93
C GLY A 356 46.01 12.08 1.97
N PRO A 357 47.32 11.91 1.69
CA PRO A 357 47.93 10.58 1.52
C PRO A 357 48.14 9.81 2.83
N SER A 358 48.20 10.49 3.97
CA SER A 358 48.56 9.90 5.27
C SER A 358 47.44 9.96 6.31
N ARG A 359 46.27 10.54 5.99
CA ARG A 359 45.17 10.70 6.95
C ARG A 359 43.80 10.55 6.29
N PHE A 360 42.85 10.05 7.04
CA PHE A 360 41.43 10.12 6.71
C PHE A 360 40.61 10.43 7.96
N ALA A 361 39.40 10.92 7.77
CA ALA A 361 38.45 11.14 8.83
C ALA A 361 37.24 10.21 8.69
N ILE A 362 36.66 9.87 9.83
CA ILE A 362 35.39 9.17 9.93
C ILE A 362 34.42 10.00 10.75
N MET A 363 33.16 9.97 10.37
CA MET A 363 32.07 10.53 11.15
C MET A 363 30.98 9.50 11.29
N ILE A 364 30.34 9.47 12.45
CA ILE A 364 29.08 8.79 12.71
C ILE A 364 28.15 9.78 13.42
N GLY A 365 26.85 9.68 13.20
CA GLY A 365 25.91 10.48 13.97
C GLY A 365 24.48 10.01 13.83
N ASP A 366 23.66 10.52 14.74
CA ASP A 366 22.22 10.31 14.79
C ASP A 366 21.51 11.65 15.06
N VAL A 367 20.45 11.89 14.30
CA VAL A 367 19.63 13.10 14.38
C VAL A 367 18.42 12.86 15.26
N SER A 368 18.23 13.72 16.26
CA SER A 368 17.04 13.65 17.11
C SER A 368 15.75 13.81 16.29
N GLY A 369 14.87 12.81 16.36
CA GLY A 369 13.61 12.78 15.61
C GLY A 369 13.55 11.62 14.62
N LYS A 370 12.49 11.53 13.81
CA LYS A 370 12.31 10.41 12.86
C LYS A 370 11.72 10.88 11.53
N GLY A 371 12.00 10.11 10.48
CA GLY A 371 11.44 10.32 9.14
C GLY A 371 12.09 11.47 8.36
N LEU A 372 11.31 12.14 7.51
CA LEU A 372 11.85 13.08 6.51
C LEU A 372 12.62 14.28 7.11
N PRO A 373 12.16 14.95 8.20
CA PRO A 373 12.92 16.06 8.79
C PRO A 373 14.31 15.63 9.28
N ALA A 374 14.40 14.47 9.94
CA ALA A 374 15.68 13.92 10.42
C ALA A 374 16.62 13.59 9.26
N ALA A 375 16.11 12.96 8.19
CA ALA A 375 16.89 12.64 7.00
C ALA A 375 17.45 13.87 6.25
N LEU A 376 16.70 14.98 6.25
CA LEU A 376 17.17 16.25 5.67
C LEU A 376 18.29 16.87 6.49
N LEU A 377 18.15 16.88 7.82
CA LEU A 377 19.17 17.41 8.73
C LEU A 377 20.44 16.55 8.68
N MET A 378 20.30 15.22 8.66
CA MET A 378 21.38 14.26 8.41
C MET A 378 22.16 14.60 7.13
N SER A 379 21.45 14.81 6.02
CA SER A 379 22.05 15.14 4.72
C SER A 379 22.83 16.47 4.77
N ALA A 380 22.32 17.45 5.54
CA ALA A 380 22.98 18.73 5.75
C ALA A 380 24.27 18.56 6.57
N GLN A 381 24.24 17.77 7.65
CA GLN A 381 25.41 17.53 8.51
C GLN A 381 26.54 16.82 7.76
N LEU A 382 26.23 15.86 6.88
CA LEU A 382 27.24 15.22 6.01
C LEU A 382 28.00 16.25 5.15
N LEU A 383 27.28 17.20 4.55
CA LEU A 383 27.89 18.22 3.69
C LEU A 383 28.70 19.25 4.49
N VAL A 384 28.19 19.67 5.66
CA VAL A 384 28.91 20.56 6.57
C VAL A 384 30.19 19.89 7.05
N PHE A 385 30.13 18.63 7.49
CA PHE A 385 31.30 17.86 7.91
C PHE A 385 32.35 17.79 6.81
N ARG A 386 31.98 17.39 5.59
CA ARG A 386 32.90 17.32 4.44
C ARG A 386 33.60 18.64 4.13
N SER A 387 32.90 19.76 4.34
CA SER A 387 33.46 21.11 4.20
C SER A 387 34.44 21.43 5.34
N GLU A 388 34.02 21.23 6.58
CA GLU A 388 34.76 21.68 7.76
C GLU A 388 35.98 20.82 8.08
N ILE A 389 35.92 19.50 7.82
CA ILE A 389 37.04 18.58 8.06
C ILE A 389 38.22 18.84 7.10
N ARG A 390 37.96 19.38 5.91
CA ARG A 390 38.99 19.73 4.91
C ARG A 390 39.69 21.06 5.20
N ARG A 391 39.12 21.91 6.07
CA ARG A 391 39.69 23.22 6.41
C ARG A 391 40.89 23.18 7.34
N SER A 392 41.41 21.97 7.63
CA SER A 392 42.40 21.69 8.68
C SER A 392 41.84 22.00 10.07
N GLY A 393 42.27 21.23 11.06
CA GLY A 393 41.79 21.33 12.43
C GLY A 393 41.62 19.96 13.05
N SER A 394 41.46 19.94 14.37
CA SER A 394 41.27 18.71 15.12
C SER A 394 39.77 18.31 15.20
N PRO A 395 39.43 17.05 15.51
CA PRO A 395 38.03 16.60 15.65
C PRO A 395 37.16 17.52 16.51
N SER A 396 37.68 18.00 17.65
CA SER A 396 36.94 18.90 18.55
C SER A 396 36.64 20.26 17.91
N GLU A 397 37.60 20.83 17.19
CA GLU A 397 37.41 22.11 16.48
C GLU A 397 36.39 21.99 15.36
N VAL A 398 36.33 20.83 14.68
CA VAL A 398 35.34 20.55 13.63
C VAL A 398 33.94 20.47 14.25
N LEU A 399 33.77 19.72 15.34
CA LEU A 399 32.51 19.65 16.07
C LEU A 399 32.05 21.02 16.57
N ALA A 400 32.95 21.84 17.14
CA ALA A 400 32.63 23.19 17.59
C ALA A 400 32.19 24.13 16.45
N ARG A 401 32.69 23.94 15.23
CA ARG A 401 32.23 24.69 14.04
C ARG A 401 30.88 24.18 13.55
N MET A 402 30.69 22.87 13.48
CA MET A 402 29.41 22.26 13.11
C MET A 402 28.30 22.67 14.08
N ASN A 403 28.58 22.65 15.38
CA ASN A 403 27.67 23.04 16.44
C ASN A 403 27.19 24.48 16.30
N ARG A 404 28.10 25.44 16.16
CA ARG A 404 27.74 26.85 15.95
C ARG A 404 26.87 27.05 14.70
N GLN A 405 27.23 26.41 13.59
CA GLN A 405 26.44 26.49 12.35
C GLN A 405 25.03 25.90 12.54
N LEU A 406 24.89 24.80 13.28
CA LEU A 406 23.59 24.20 13.56
C LEU A 406 22.74 25.09 14.49
N CYS A 407 23.30 25.58 15.59
CA CYS A 407 22.61 26.48 16.52
C CYS A 407 22.13 27.76 15.80
N GLU A 408 22.96 28.33 14.91
CA GLU A 408 22.59 29.49 14.10
C GLU A 408 21.44 29.20 13.13
N ALA A 409 21.39 27.99 12.55
CA ALA A 409 20.41 27.61 11.53
C ALA A 409 19.06 27.17 12.12
N MET A 410 19.09 26.44 13.25
CA MET A 410 17.91 25.72 13.79
C MET A 410 17.44 26.25 15.16
N GLY A 411 18.23 27.06 15.88
CA GLY A 411 17.91 27.43 17.26
C GLY A 411 17.76 26.19 18.14
N ASP A 412 16.69 26.13 18.92
CA ASP A 412 16.41 25.02 19.86
C ASP A 412 15.70 23.81 19.20
N ASP A 413 15.38 23.89 17.90
CA ASP A 413 14.49 22.92 17.22
C ASP A 413 15.21 21.71 16.59
N GLY A 414 16.51 21.49 16.88
CA GLY A 414 17.22 20.32 16.36
C GLY A 414 18.57 20.05 17.02
N SER A 415 18.75 18.82 17.49
CA SER A 415 20.03 18.33 18.03
C SER A 415 20.52 17.09 17.27
N VAL A 416 21.83 16.91 17.22
CA VAL A 416 22.45 15.76 16.54
C VAL A 416 23.58 15.23 17.41
N THR A 417 23.61 13.93 17.64
CA THR A 417 24.77 13.28 18.26
C THR A 417 25.80 12.97 17.18
N ILE A 418 27.06 13.32 17.37
CA ILE A 418 28.11 13.08 16.36
C ILE A 418 29.41 12.60 17.01
N GLY A 419 29.99 11.54 16.46
CA GLY A 419 31.37 11.13 16.70
C GLY A 419 32.26 11.46 15.50
N VAL A 420 33.40 12.11 15.71
CA VAL A 420 34.39 12.41 14.66
C VAL A 420 35.73 11.81 15.02
N GLY A 421 36.29 10.98 14.13
CA GLY A 421 37.63 10.44 14.23
C GLY A 421 38.53 10.94 13.10
N VAL A 422 39.79 11.27 13.40
CA VAL A 422 40.85 11.51 12.41
C VAL A 422 41.94 10.48 12.64
N ILE A 423 42.21 9.69 11.60
CA ILE A 423 43.12 8.55 11.64
C ILE A 423 44.41 8.91 10.88
N ASP A 424 45.54 8.77 11.55
CA ASP A 424 46.88 8.88 10.97
C ASP A 424 47.39 7.48 10.55
N LEU A 425 47.53 7.29 9.23
CA LEU A 425 47.99 6.05 8.61
C LEU A 425 49.48 5.75 8.87
N THR A 426 50.26 6.75 9.27
CA THR A 426 51.71 6.61 9.51
C THR A 426 51.94 6.06 10.90
N ASN A 427 51.31 6.70 11.88
CA ASN A 427 51.47 6.40 13.30
C ASN A 427 50.43 5.42 13.84
N ASN A 428 49.42 5.04 13.03
CA ASN A 428 48.27 4.23 13.45
C ASN A 428 47.53 4.84 14.66
N HIS A 429 47.41 6.16 14.63
CA HIS A 429 46.90 6.95 15.73
C HIS A 429 45.52 7.51 15.38
N VAL A 430 44.57 7.38 16.30
CA VAL A 430 43.20 7.87 16.15
C VAL A 430 42.99 9.02 17.13
N GLN A 431 42.71 10.21 16.59
CA GLN A 431 42.15 11.33 17.35
C GLN A 431 40.64 11.26 17.25
N TYR A 432 39.92 11.23 18.36
CA TYR A 432 38.46 11.10 18.37
C TYR A 432 37.83 12.16 19.29
N ALA A 433 36.75 12.76 18.85
CA ALA A 433 35.91 13.60 19.70
C ALA A 433 34.45 13.18 19.54
N SER A 434 33.71 13.17 20.64
CA SER A 434 32.26 12.93 20.65
C SER A 434 31.53 14.23 20.97
N ALA A 435 30.38 14.43 20.36
CA ALA A 435 29.35 15.43 20.66
C ALA A 435 28.06 14.70 21.05
N GLY A 436 27.96 14.26 22.31
CA GLY A 436 26.81 13.51 22.82
C GLY A 436 26.58 12.13 22.20
N HIS A 437 27.51 11.64 21.37
CA HIS A 437 27.43 10.33 20.74
C HIS A 437 27.96 9.24 21.68
N LEU A 438 27.47 8.01 21.50
CA LEU A 438 27.83 6.88 22.36
C LEU A 438 29.33 6.59 22.35
N SER A 439 29.82 6.12 23.50
CA SER A 439 31.23 5.77 23.70
C SER A 439 31.63 4.63 22.76
N PRO A 440 32.70 4.80 21.95
CA PRO A 440 33.17 3.76 21.06
C PRO A 440 33.86 2.64 21.84
N TYR A 441 33.99 1.47 21.20
CA TYR A 441 34.76 0.35 21.73
C TYR A 441 36.05 0.15 20.95
N VAL A 442 37.14 -0.12 21.65
CA VAL A 442 38.35 -0.72 21.07
C VAL A 442 38.33 -2.20 21.38
N VAL A 443 38.43 -3.04 20.36
CA VAL A 443 38.55 -4.50 20.48
C VAL A 443 39.95 -4.90 20.04
N SER A 444 40.73 -5.46 20.95
CA SER A 444 42.06 -5.95 20.65
C SER A 444 42.00 -7.17 19.73
N LYS A 445 43.11 -7.46 19.06
CA LYS A 445 43.25 -8.68 18.25
C LYS A 445 42.86 -9.96 19.00
N GLU A 446 43.11 -10.05 20.31
CA GLU A 446 42.79 -11.19 21.17
C GLU A 446 41.31 -11.25 21.59
N GLY A 447 40.48 -10.30 21.15
CA GLY A 447 39.05 -10.23 21.48
C GLY A 447 38.77 -9.53 22.81
N GLN A 448 39.75 -8.84 23.40
CA GLN A 448 39.51 -8.01 24.59
C GLN A 448 38.90 -6.68 24.16
N TYR A 449 37.73 -6.33 24.69
CA TYR A 449 37.09 -5.05 24.38
C TYR A 449 37.22 -4.05 25.54
N LYS A 450 37.23 -2.76 25.20
CA LYS A 450 37.21 -1.66 26.15
C LYS A 450 36.43 -0.49 25.58
N ALA A 451 35.44 -0.01 26.33
CA ALA A 451 34.77 1.25 26.04
C ALA A 451 35.73 2.43 26.27
N VAL A 452 35.77 3.35 25.32
CA VAL A 452 36.53 4.60 25.43
C VAL A 452 35.59 5.65 26.00
N ASP A 453 35.84 6.05 27.25
CA ASP A 453 34.98 7.02 27.94
C ASP A 453 35.06 8.39 27.28
N CYS A 454 33.94 8.84 26.71
CA CYS A 454 33.78 10.17 26.12
C CYS A 454 32.37 10.66 26.41
N SER A 455 32.24 11.89 26.92
CA SER A 455 30.93 12.48 27.19
C SER A 455 30.98 13.99 26.95
N SER A 456 29.96 14.48 26.25
CA SER A 456 29.79 15.89 25.90
C SER A 456 28.34 16.13 25.49
N LEU A 457 27.96 17.38 25.26
CA LEU A 457 26.61 17.73 24.78
C LEU A 457 26.47 17.41 23.27
N PRO A 458 25.30 16.93 22.80
CA PRO A 458 24.99 16.92 21.37
C PRO A 458 25.19 18.29 20.71
N ILE A 459 25.48 18.31 19.41
CA ILE A 459 25.51 19.57 18.66
C ILE A 459 24.08 20.13 18.51
N GLY A 460 23.94 21.45 18.43
CA GLY A 460 22.66 22.15 18.28
C GLY A 460 22.01 22.56 19.61
N ILE A 461 22.63 22.29 20.76
CA ILE A 461 22.08 22.63 22.09
C ILE A 461 22.66 23.93 22.63
N ASP A 462 23.98 24.05 22.69
CA ASP A 462 24.68 25.22 23.21
C ASP A 462 25.78 25.62 22.23
N PRO A 463 25.72 26.81 21.59
CA PRO A 463 26.72 27.22 20.61
C PRO A 463 28.15 27.33 21.16
N ASP A 464 28.31 27.47 22.48
CA ASP A 464 29.60 27.61 23.15
C ASP A 464 30.10 26.27 23.76
N ALA A 465 29.44 25.15 23.46
CA ALA A 465 29.86 23.83 23.92
C ALA A 465 31.28 23.47 23.44
N GLU A 466 32.10 22.99 24.38
CA GLU A 466 33.44 22.48 24.13
C GLU A 466 33.44 20.95 24.03
N TYR A 467 34.23 20.41 23.10
CA TYR A 467 34.33 18.98 22.83
C TYR A 467 35.73 18.48 23.17
N GLU A 468 35.82 17.48 24.04
CA GLU A 468 37.11 16.88 24.42
C GLU A 468 37.62 15.95 23.32
N GLU A 469 38.94 16.00 23.07
CA GLU A 469 39.62 15.13 22.12
C GLU A 469 40.38 14.03 22.84
N LEU A 470 40.18 12.80 22.36
CA LEU A 470 40.80 11.60 22.84
C LEU A 470 41.81 11.08 21.83
N SER A 471 42.87 10.51 22.36
CA SER A 471 44.05 10.05 21.62
C SER A 471 44.19 8.55 21.85
N LEU A 472 44.01 7.75 20.80
CA LEU A 472 44.04 6.28 20.87
C LEU A 472 45.12 5.76 19.92
N GLN A 473 45.98 4.89 20.43
CA GLN A 473 46.94 4.14 19.62
C GLN A 473 46.32 2.78 19.29
N LEU A 474 46.21 2.44 18.00
CA LEU A 474 45.78 1.11 17.57
C LEU A 474 47.00 0.24 17.24
N GLU A 475 46.96 -1.01 17.70
CA GLU A 475 47.91 -2.05 17.34
C GLU A 475 47.39 -2.92 16.19
N ASP A 476 48.29 -3.67 15.56
CA ASP A 476 47.97 -4.50 14.40
C ASP A 476 46.92 -5.57 14.76
N GLY A 477 45.76 -5.49 14.11
CA GLY A 477 44.59 -6.35 14.36
C GLY A 477 43.56 -5.75 15.32
N ASP A 478 43.83 -4.58 15.91
CA ASP A 478 42.84 -3.87 16.72
C ASP A 478 41.71 -3.32 15.86
N ARG A 479 40.53 -3.26 16.47
CA ARG A 479 39.29 -2.79 15.85
C ARG A 479 38.73 -1.64 16.67
N PHE A 480 38.35 -0.56 16.00
CA PHE A 480 37.65 0.57 16.58
C PHE A 480 36.20 0.56 16.10
N LEU A 481 35.26 0.36 17.04
CA LEU A 481 33.83 0.23 16.79
C LEU A 481 33.08 1.50 17.21
N LEU A 482 32.30 2.02 16.29
CA LEU A 482 31.35 3.11 16.45
C LEU A 482 29.93 2.57 16.16
N TYR A 483 28.93 3.02 16.92
CA TYR A 483 27.56 2.56 16.78
C TYR A 483 26.56 3.59 17.30
N THR A 484 25.32 3.54 16.79
CA THR A 484 24.20 4.36 17.24
C THR A 484 23.34 3.64 18.28
N ASP A 485 22.49 4.39 18.98
CA ASP A 485 21.67 3.90 20.09
C ASP A 485 20.61 2.88 19.67
N GLY A 486 20.07 2.97 18.45
CA GLY A 486 19.07 2.02 17.94
C GLY A 486 19.55 0.56 17.91
N LEU A 487 20.85 0.31 18.03
CA LEU A 487 21.41 -1.02 18.26
C LEU A 487 21.16 -1.51 19.70
N ILE A 488 21.52 -0.73 20.71
CA ILE A 488 21.42 -1.11 22.13
C ILE A 488 20.01 -0.91 22.70
N GLU A 489 19.23 -0.01 22.11
CA GLU A 489 17.83 0.24 22.49
C GLU A 489 16.84 -0.69 21.79
N ALA A 490 17.31 -1.64 20.97
CA ALA A 490 16.45 -2.63 20.33
C ALA A 490 15.66 -3.44 21.37
N ILE A 491 14.33 -3.46 21.26
CA ILE A 491 13.43 -4.09 22.26
C ILE A 491 12.79 -5.36 21.70
N ASN A 492 12.87 -6.46 22.44
CA ASN A 492 12.19 -7.72 22.08
C ASN A 492 10.69 -7.75 22.39
N GLN A 493 10.02 -8.83 21.97
CA GLN A 493 8.58 -9.01 22.18
C GLN A 493 8.17 -9.02 23.67
N GLN A 494 9.12 -9.30 24.57
CA GLN A 494 8.92 -9.29 26.01
C GLN A 494 9.16 -7.91 26.64
N GLY A 495 9.58 -6.91 25.87
CA GLY A 495 9.86 -5.56 26.35
C GLY A 495 11.27 -5.38 26.93
N THR A 496 12.20 -6.30 26.69
CA THR A 496 13.60 -6.22 27.16
C THR A 496 14.49 -5.64 26.06
N MET A 497 15.34 -4.67 26.41
CA MET A 497 16.34 -4.07 25.52
C MET A 497 17.54 -5.00 25.27
N TYR A 498 18.17 -4.88 24.11
CA TYR A 498 19.42 -5.58 23.75
C TYR A 498 20.60 -5.15 24.64
N SER A 499 20.61 -3.86 25.00
CA SER A 499 21.49 -3.20 25.96
C SER A 499 23.00 -3.33 25.68
N PHE A 500 23.81 -2.71 26.53
CA PHE A 500 25.27 -2.79 26.44
C PHE A 500 25.77 -4.22 26.70
N GLU A 501 25.09 -4.97 27.57
CA GLU A 501 25.48 -6.36 27.85
C GLU A 501 25.38 -7.27 26.62
N GLY A 502 24.36 -7.06 25.77
CA GLY A 502 24.23 -7.78 24.50
C GLY A 502 25.38 -7.44 23.53
N LEU A 503 25.66 -6.14 23.38
CA LEU A 503 26.78 -5.65 22.57
C LEU A 503 28.13 -6.23 23.04
N GLU A 504 28.41 -6.15 24.34
CA GLU A 504 29.66 -6.64 24.92
C GLU A 504 29.80 -8.16 24.83
N ALA A 505 28.69 -8.90 24.94
CA ALA A 505 28.67 -10.33 24.70
C ALA A 505 29.01 -10.67 23.24
N GLU A 506 28.51 -9.90 22.28
CA GLU A 506 28.86 -10.05 20.86
C GLU A 506 30.35 -9.77 20.62
N LEU A 507 30.87 -8.66 21.13
CA LEU A 507 32.27 -8.28 20.96
C LEU A 507 33.24 -9.32 21.54
N ALA A 508 32.85 -10.00 22.62
CA ALA A 508 33.63 -11.10 23.20
C ALA A 508 33.78 -12.31 22.26
N THR A 509 32.92 -12.45 21.25
CA THR A 509 32.98 -13.55 20.27
C THR A 509 33.94 -13.27 19.11
N TRP A 510 34.34 -12.01 18.94
CA TRP A 510 35.15 -11.56 17.82
C TRP A 510 36.58 -12.13 17.93
N LYS A 511 37.02 -12.78 16.86
CA LYS A 511 38.32 -13.43 16.73
C LYS A 511 39.20 -12.75 15.67
N PRO A 512 40.53 -12.95 15.72
CA PRO A 512 41.42 -12.52 14.65
C PRO A 512 41.01 -13.09 13.28
N ALA A 513 41.27 -12.33 12.21
CA ALA A 513 41.09 -12.75 10.81
C ALA A 513 39.66 -13.17 10.42
N MET A 514 38.64 -12.73 11.18
CA MET A 514 37.25 -12.86 10.76
C MET A 514 36.93 -11.88 9.62
N ASP A 515 36.00 -12.27 8.75
CA ASP A 515 35.40 -11.34 7.80
C ASP A 515 34.37 -10.48 8.54
N LEU A 516 34.75 -9.23 8.84
CA LEU A 516 33.91 -8.30 9.59
C LEU A 516 32.60 -7.98 8.89
N ALA A 517 32.55 -8.02 7.56
CA ALA A 517 31.31 -7.81 6.82
C ALA A 517 30.28 -8.90 7.19
N VAL A 518 30.69 -10.16 7.10
CA VAL A 518 29.85 -11.31 7.44
C VAL A 518 29.47 -11.30 8.92
N VAL A 519 30.43 -11.00 9.81
CA VAL A 519 30.16 -10.96 11.26
C VAL A 519 29.12 -9.90 11.62
N ILE A 520 29.23 -8.69 11.06
CA ILE A 520 28.29 -7.60 11.35
C ILE A 520 26.92 -7.91 10.73
N ASP A 521 26.88 -8.43 9.50
CA ASP A 521 25.62 -8.82 8.85
C ASP A 521 24.88 -9.92 9.64
N ASP A 522 25.60 -10.95 10.07
CA ASP A 522 25.05 -12.03 10.91
C ASP A 522 24.61 -11.51 12.29
N TRP A 523 25.35 -10.56 12.87
CA TRP A 523 25.00 -9.95 14.15
C TRP A 523 23.72 -9.14 14.07
N LEU A 524 23.61 -8.24 13.09
CA LEU A 524 22.40 -7.43 12.88
C LEU A 524 21.18 -8.32 12.57
N ALA A 525 21.36 -9.39 11.79
CA ALA A 525 20.31 -10.36 11.52
C ALA A 525 19.84 -11.10 12.79
N ARG A 526 20.75 -11.42 13.72
CA ARG A 526 20.36 -12.00 15.03
C ARG A 526 19.58 -10.99 15.87
N VAL A 527 20.02 -9.73 15.92
CA VAL A 527 19.30 -8.67 16.64
C VAL A 527 17.88 -8.50 16.08
N ASP A 528 17.70 -8.55 14.75
CA ASP A 528 16.38 -8.49 14.12
C ASP A 528 15.49 -9.68 14.44
N GLN A 529 16.06 -10.89 14.56
CA GLN A 529 15.29 -12.08 14.93
C GLN A 529 14.83 -12.03 16.39
N GLU A 530 15.68 -11.55 17.29
CA GLU A 530 15.39 -11.47 18.73
C GLU A 530 14.48 -10.28 19.07
N CYS A 531 14.71 -9.13 18.45
CA CYS A 531 14.04 -7.87 18.77
C CYS A 531 12.94 -7.46 17.78
N GLY A 532 12.82 -8.14 16.64
CA GLY A 532 12.02 -7.68 15.51
C GLY A 532 12.71 -6.57 14.71
N PRO A 533 12.19 -6.23 13.51
CA PRO A 533 12.73 -5.13 12.71
C PRO A 533 12.67 -3.84 13.55
N GLY A 534 13.83 -3.19 13.70
CA GLY A 534 14.14 -2.21 14.75
C GLY A 534 13.12 -1.09 14.94
N GLN A 535 13.09 -0.45 16.11
CA GLN A 535 12.20 0.70 16.39
C GLN A 535 12.88 2.05 16.08
N ASP A 536 14.17 2.00 15.81
CA ASP A 536 15.02 3.12 15.41
C ASP A 536 16.04 2.68 14.36
N ASP A 537 16.70 3.67 13.76
CA ASP A 537 17.78 3.43 12.82
C ASP A 537 18.99 2.80 13.51
N ARG A 538 19.76 1.98 12.77
CA ARG A 538 20.93 1.29 13.31
C ARG A 538 22.13 1.50 12.43
N THR A 539 23.18 2.04 13.01
CA THR A 539 24.45 2.24 12.32
C THR A 539 25.56 1.61 13.13
N VAL A 540 26.38 0.81 12.44
CA VAL A 540 27.58 0.17 12.97
C VAL A 540 28.71 0.49 12.02
N VAL A 541 29.83 0.97 12.54
CA VAL A 541 31.03 1.26 11.76
C VAL A 541 32.24 0.72 12.50
N VAL A 542 32.99 -0.17 11.84
CA VAL A 542 34.18 -0.81 12.39
C VAL A 542 35.39 -0.48 11.52
N LEU A 543 36.44 0.04 12.15
CA LEU A 543 37.75 0.22 11.54
C LEU A 543 38.69 -0.84 12.08
N GLU A 544 39.22 -1.70 11.22
CA GLU A 544 40.21 -2.72 11.55
C GLU A 544 41.58 -2.33 10.99
N LEU A 545 42.61 -2.30 11.85
CA LEU A 545 43.99 -2.13 11.41
C LEU A 545 44.54 -3.48 10.93
N ALA A 546 44.56 -3.69 9.61
CA ALA A 546 45.05 -4.92 8.99
C ALA A 546 46.59 -4.96 9.00
N GLY A 547 47.17 -5.64 9.99
CA GLY A 547 48.64 -5.74 10.20
C GLY A 547 49.44 -6.33 9.03
N GLU A 548 48.82 -7.08 8.12
CA GLU A 548 49.53 -7.67 6.98
C GLU A 548 50.02 -6.63 5.95
N TYR A 549 49.38 -5.45 5.88
CA TYR A 549 49.80 -4.38 4.97
C TYR A 549 51.17 -3.80 5.36
N ARG A 550 51.49 -3.76 6.67
CA ARG A 550 52.82 -3.38 7.19
C ARG A 550 53.88 -4.43 6.91
N SER A 551 53.57 -5.72 6.89
CA SER A 551 54.57 -6.74 6.51
C SER A 551 54.97 -6.64 5.03
N LEU A 552 54.06 -6.17 4.17
CA LEU A 552 54.32 -5.89 2.77
C LEU A 552 55.09 -4.57 2.60
N LEU A 553 54.66 -3.49 3.25
CA LEU A 553 55.30 -2.16 3.16
C LEU A 553 56.64 -2.05 3.90
N ALA A 554 56.81 -2.74 5.03
CA ALA A 554 58.07 -2.82 5.76
C ALA A 554 59.08 -3.75 5.06
N LYS A 555 58.62 -4.74 4.29
CA LYS A 555 59.47 -5.44 3.30
C LYS A 555 59.84 -4.55 2.11
N LEU A 556 59.07 -3.49 1.84
CA LEU A 556 59.26 -2.56 0.72
C LEU A 556 60.06 -1.28 1.08
N ASN A 557 60.58 -1.13 2.31
CA ASN A 557 61.53 -0.08 2.73
C ASN A 557 61.22 1.34 2.17
N LEU A 558 60.08 1.92 2.52
CA LEU A 558 59.68 3.26 2.06
C LEU A 558 60.02 4.42 3.02
N SER A 559 60.92 4.22 3.99
CA SER A 559 61.36 5.28 4.92
C SER A 559 62.64 6.04 4.48
N GLN A 560 63.13 5.88 3.24
CA GLN A 560 64.34 6.57 2.75
C GLN A 560 64.22 7.17 1.34
N VAL A 561 63.15 7.90 1.03
CA VAL A 561 63.03 8.63 -0.25
C VAL A 561 63.32 10.14 -0.13
N GLU A 562 63.68 10.67 1.04
CA GLU A 562 63.91 12.11 1.17
C GLU A 562 65.31 12.62 0.79
N GLN A 563 66.35 11.79 0.60
CA GLN A 563 67.67 12.32 0.23
C GLN A 563 68.46 11.43 -0.74
N GLY A 564 68.64 11.97 -1.94
CA GLY A 564 69.74 11.79 -2.89
C GLY A 564 70.62 10.52 -2.86
N SER A 565 70.66 9.89 -4.04
CA SER A 565 71.81 9.20 -4.66
C SER A 565 72.14 7.73 -4.28
N VAL A 566 71.90 6.89 -5.30
CA VAL A 566 72.77 5.82 -5.86
C VAL A 566 72.66 4.39 -5.31
N SER A 567 72.18 3.54 -6.24
CA SER A 567 72.55 2.15 -6.57
C SER A 567 72.61 1.08 -5.48
N GLY A 568 71.65 0.16 -5.55
CA GLY A 568 71.77 -1.23 -5.09
C GLY A 568 70.79 -2.10 -5.85
N HIS A 569 71.28 -3.10 -6.56
CA HIS A 569 70.49 -4.06 -7.36
C HIS A 569 69.56 -4.89 -6.46
N PHE A 570 68.25 -4.68 -6.58
CA PHE A 570 67.19 -5.65 -6.29
C PHE A 570 66.04 -5.41 -7.28
N ASP A 571 65.78 -6.40 -8.16
CA ASP A 571 64.60 -6.52 -9.03
C ASP A 571 63.39 -6.90 -8.15
N ASN A 572 62.21 -6.28 -8.15
CA ASN A 572 61.49 -5.59 -9.22
C ASN A 572 60.46 -4.59 -8.58
N PRO A 573 60.53 -3.26 -8.84
CA PRO A 573 59.49 -2.30 -8.52
C PRO A 573 58.26 -2.53 -9.43
N PHE A 574 57.05 -2.10 -9.06
CA PHE A 574 55.91 -2.13 -9.98
C PHE A 574 56.31 -1.46 -11.30
N LEU A 575 56.33 -2.25 -12.37
CA LEU A 575 56.64 -1.73 -13.70
C LEU A 575 55.36 -1.06 -14.17
N SER A 576 55.44 0.24 -14.48
CA SER A 576 54.32 1.01 -15.00
C SER A 576 54.52 1.31 -16.47
N ARG A 577 53.45 1.19 -17.25
CA ARG A 577 53.44 1.57 -18.66
C ARG A 577 52.11 2.22 -19.01
N GLU A 578 52.22 3.28 -19.80
CA GLU A 578 51.08 4.06 -20.27
C GLU A 578 50.95 3.93 -21.79
N TRP A 579 49.73 3.71 -22.26
CA TRP A 579 49.36 3.75 -23.68
C TRP A 579 48.17 4.67 -23.87
N SER A 580 48.26 5.61 -24.80
CA SER A 580 47.16 6.48 -25.18
C SER A 580 46.89 6.37 -26.67
N LEU A 581 45.63 6.15 -27.05
CA LEU A 581 45.17 6.06 -28.43
C LEU A 581 43.89 6.85 -28.65
N ARG A 582 43.58 7.16 -29.91
CA ARG A 582 42.32 7.81 -30.28
C ARG A 582 41.14 6.89 -29.97
N SER A 583 40.05 7.49 -29.53
CA SER A 583 38.80 6.83 -29.13
C SER A 583 38.01 6.27 -30.32
N HIS A 584 38.58 5.29 -31.03
CA HIS A 584 37.99 4.60 -32.18
C HIS A 584 37.87 3.09 -31.90
N LEU A 585 36.68 2.51 -32.11
CA LEU A 585 36.42 1.07 -31.97
C LEU A 585 37.39 0.24 -32.83
N GLY A 586 38.07 -0.74 -32.22
CA GLY A 586 39.18 -1.50 -32.78
C GLY A 586 40.55 -1.10 -32.21
N SER A 587 40.68 0.07 -31.59
CA SER A 587 41.94 0.53 -30.97
C SER A 587 42.24 -0.18 -29.65
N GLU A 588 41.20 -0.61 -28.94
CA GLU A 588 41.27 -1.40 -27.70
C GLU A 588 42.05 -2.70 -27.89
N ARG A 589 41.83 -3.40 -29.02
CA ARG A 589 42.49 -4.68 -29.31
C ARG A 589 44.00 -4.53 -29.42
N LEU A 590 44.46 -3.41 -29.99
CA LEU A 590 45.88 -3.13 -30.12
C LEU A 590 46.54 -2.87 -28.77
N ILE A 591 45.84 -2.19 -27.84
CA ILE A 591 46.35 -1.95 -26.48
C ILE A 591 46.30 -3.24 -25.66
N ALA A 592 45.22 -4.01 -25.71
CA ALA A 592 45.10 -5.30 -25.03
C ALA A 592 46.18 -6.29 -25.50
N MET A 593 46.47 -6.34 -26.81
CA MET A 593 47.56 -7.18 -27.34
C MET A 593 48.93 -6.71 -26.83
N LYS A 594 49.22 -5.40 -26.88
CA LYS A 594 50.48 -4.84 -26.35
C LYS A 594 50.64 -5.02 -24.84
N LEU A 595 49.55 -4.97 -24.09
CA LEU A 595 49.54 -5.25 -22.66
C LEU A 595 49.88 -6.73 -22.41
N GLY A 596 49.28 -7.65 -23.15
CA GLY A 596 49.59 -9.08 -23.05
C GLY A 596 51.03 -9.42 -23.40
N ASP A 597 51.56 -8.86 -24.50
CA ASP A 597 52.98 -9.04 -24.88
C ASP A 597 53.91 -8.52 -23.77
N TRP A 598 53.56 -7.37 -23.17
CA TRP A 598 54.33 -6.78 -22.09
C TRP A 598 54.22 -7.58 -20.77
N MET A 599 53.05 -8.16 -20.48
CA MET A 599 52.86 -9.08 -19.37
C MET A 599 53.65 -10.37 -19.58
N GLU A 600 53.72 -10.90 -20.80
CA GLU A 600 54.52 -12.10 -21.11
C GLU A 600 56.02 -11.84 -20.96
N GLU A 601 56.49 -10.66 -21.35
CA GLU A 601 57.89 -10.24 -21.18
C GLU A 601 58.26 -10.01 -19.70
N ARG A 602 57.37 -9.38 -18.92
CA ARG A 602 57.68 -8.89 -17.57
C ARG A 602 57.12 -9.73 -16.43
N TRP A 603 56.16 -10.59 -16.72
CA TRP A 603 55.53 -11.52 -15.79
C TRP A 603 55.20 -12.87 -16.48
N PRO A 604 56.21 -13.61 -16.96
CA PRO A 604 56.02 -14.85 -17.74
C PRO A 604 55.31 -15.99 -16.99
N GLU A 605 55.28 -15.95 -15.65
CA GLU A 605 54.58 -16.94 -14.82
C GLU A 605 53.10 -16.62 -14.55
N CYS A 606 52.57 -15.55 -15.16
CA CYS A 606 51.20 -15.09 -14.97
C CYS A 606 50.19 -15.99 -15.71
N ASP A 607 49.25 -16.58 -14.99
CA ASP A 607 48.16 -17.42 -15.52
C ASP A 607 46.88 -16.64 -15.83
N ILE A 608 46.79 -15.38 -15.39
CA ILE A 608 45.63 -14.50 -15.57
C ILE A 608 45.77 -13.55 -16.80
N ARG A 609 46.77 -13.77 -17.67
CA ARG A 609 47.06 -12.88 -18.80
C ARG A 609 45.84 -12.66 -19.71
N GLU A 610 45.17 -13.73 -20.08
CA GLU A 610 44.01 -13.68 -20.99
C GLU A 610 42.81 -12.98 -20.33
N ASP A 611 42.64 -13.15 -19.02
CA ASP A 611 41.60 -12.49 -18.22
C ASP A 611 41.86 -10.98 -18.16
N VAL A 612 43.10 -10.56 -17.90
CA VAL A 612 43.51 -9.15 -17.92
C VAL A 612 43.27 -8.53 -19.31
N GLN A 613 43.68 -9.20 -20.38
CA GLN A 613 43.47 -8.68 -21.73
C GLN A 613 42.00 -8.51 -22.07
N SER A 614 41.16 -9.48 -21.70
CA SER A 614 39.72 -9.48 -21.98
C SER A 614 38.99 -8.40 -21.19
N ALA A 615 39.27 -8.30 -19.89
CA ALA A 615 38.68 -7.28 -19.03
C ALA A 615 39.10 -5.85 -19.42
N ILE A 616 40.36 -5.66 -19.82
CA ILE A 616 40.84 -4.34 -20.30
C ILE A 616 40.29 -3.97 -21.66
N CYS A 617 40.15 -4.94 -22.57
CA CYS A 617 39.47 -4.71 -23.85
C CYS A 617 38.06 -4.15 -23.60
N GLU A 618 37.32 -4.76 -22.69
CA GLU A 618 35.96 -4.36 -22.37
C GLU A 618 35.87 -3.03 -21.62
N ALA A 619 36.78 -2.78 -20.67
CA ALA A 619 36.87 -1.49 -19.98
C ALA A 619 37.17 -0.34 -20.97
N MET A 620 38.01 -0.60 -21.97
CA MET A 620 38.31 0.36 -23.03
C MET A 620 37.14 0.58 -23.99
N ILE A 621 36.37 -0.47 -24.34
CA ILE A 621 35.14 -0.31 -25.14
C ILE A 621 34.17 0.60 -24.39
N ASN A 622 33.96 0.37 -23.10
CA ASN A 622 33.11 1.23 -22.27
C ASN A 622 33.61 2.68 -22.23
N ALA A 623 34.92 2.90 -22.10
CA ALA A 623 35.53 4.23 -22.15
C ALA A 623 35.33 4.92 -23.52
N ILE A 624 35.44 4.18 -24.63
CA ILE A 624 35.28 4.70 -26.00
C ILE A 624 33.80 5.02 -26.31
N GLU A 625 32.91 4.08 -26.02
CA GLU A 625 31.49 4.16 -26.38
C GLU A 625 30.72 5.07 -25.43
N HIS A 626 30.88 4.86 -24.12
CA HIS A 626 30.06 5.51 -23.10
C HIS A 626 30.76 6.71 -22.46
N GLY A 627 32.06 6.62 -22.18
CA GLY A 627 32.83 7.75 -21.65
C GLY A 627 32.97 8.86 -22.69
N ASN A 628 33.68 8.58 -23.78
CA ASN A 628 33.98 9.53 -24.85
C ASN A 628 32.85 9.75 -25.86
N GLY A 629 31.79 8.93 -25.83
CA GLY A 629 30.63 9.08 -26.72
C GLY A 629 30.96 8.89 -28.20
N LEU A 630 31.89 7.98 -28.53
CA LEU A 630 32.36 7.70 -29.89
C LEU A 630 32.97 8.92 -30.62
N GLN A 631 33.48 9.90 -29.88
CA GLN A 631 34.09 11.10 -30.47
C GLN A 631 35.55 10.83 -30.90
N PRO A 632 35.88 10.87 -32.21
CA PRO A 632 37.20 10.46 -32.73
C PRO A 632 38.34 11.45 -32.42
N ASN A 633 38.02 12.63 -31.91
CA ASN A 633 38.98 13.64 -31.46
C ASN A 633 39.45 13.42 -30.00
N LYS A 634 38.80 12.53 -29.25
CA LYS A 634 39.16 12.21 -27.86
C LYS A 634 40.11 11.02 -27.75
N TYR A 635 40.81 10.93 -26.63
CA TYR A 635 41.73 9.84 -26.32
C TYR A 635 41.19 8.90 -25.23
N VAL A 636 41.65 7.66 -25.26
CA VAL A 636 41.53 6.69 -24.16
C VAL A 636 42.93 6.28 -23.77
N THR A 637 43.20 6.34 -22.46
CA THR A 637 44.54 6.08 -21.91
C THR A 637 44.49 4.91 -20.95
N LEU A 638 45.29 3.87 -21.21
CA LEU A 638 45.53 2.77 -20.27
C LEU A 638 46.83 3.02 -19.52
N ILE A 639 46.77 2.99 -18.19
CA ILE A 639 47.95 2.90 -17.32
C ILE A 639 47.91 1.52 -16.65
N ALA A 640 48.88 0.67 -16.98
CA ALA A 640 49.04 -0.62 -16.32
C ALA A 640 50.26 -0.60 -15.38
N GLN A 641 50.11 -1.21 -14.23
CA GLN A 641 51.14 -1.42 -13.23
C GLN A 641 51.20 -2.91 -12.91
N ILE A 642 52.34 -3.54 -13.14
CA ILE A 642 52.53 -4.98 -12.90
C ILE A 642 53.58 -5.16 -11.81
N GLY A 643 53.19 -5.84 -10.74
CA GLY A 643 54.06 -6.43 -9.73
C GLY A 643 53.91 -7.96 -9.77
N GLY A 644 54.90 -8.71 -9.26
CA GLY A 644 54.95 -10.17 -9.38
C GLY A 644 53.77 -10.97 -8.78
N MET A 645 52.79 -10.32 -8.17
CA MET A 645 51.55 -10.91 -7.64
C MET A 645 50.28 -10.11 -7.96
N LEU A 646 50.39 -8.90 -8.52
CA LEU A 646 49.28 -7.97 -8.70
C LEU A 646 49.46 -7.18 -10.00
N ALA A 647 48.43 -7.18 -10.85
CA ALA A 647 48.30 -6.21 -11.93
C ALA A 647 47.18 -5.21 -11.60
N VAL A 648 47.50 -3.92 -11.68
CA VAL A 648 46.53 -2.83 -11.57
C VAL A 648 46.47 -2.10 -12.90
N CYS A 649 45.28 -1.99 -13.47
CA CYS A 649 45.09 -1.35 -14.77
C CYS A 649 44.01 -0.27 -14.67
N ARG A 650 44.36 0.96 -15.03
CA ARG A 650 43.46 2.11 -15.07
C ARG A 650 43.20 2.53 -16.50
N VAL A 651 41.94 2.52 -16.90
CA VAL A 651 41.48 3.00 -18.21
C VAL A 651 40.81 4.35 -18.02
N TYR A 652 41.38 5.40 -18.61
CA TYR A 652 40.88 6.77 -18.56
C TYR A 652 40.11 7.14 -19.84
N ASP A 653 39.02 7.87 -19.66
CA ASP A 653 38.32 8.60 -20.72
C ASP A 653 38.36 10.13 -20.51
N GLU A 654 38.29 10.86 -21.62
CA GLU A 654 38.19 12.34 -21.67
C GLU A 654 36.72 12.81 -21.67
N GLY A 655 35.81 11.91 -21.29
CA GLY A 655 34.37 12.02 -21.38
C GLY A 655 33.70 12.66 -20.18
N GLY A 656 32.36 12.55 -20.15
CA GLY A 656 31.57 12.89 -18.95
C GLY A 656 31.64 11.84 -17.84
N GLY A 657 32.43 10.77 -18.05
CA GLY A 657 32.50 9.57 -17.23
C GLY A 657 31.36 8.59 -17.50
N TYR A 658 31.68 7.30 -17.51
CA TYR A 658 30.70 6.22 -17.54
C TYR A 658 30.63 5.57 -16.16
N PHE A 659 29.51 5.75 -15.45
CA PHE A 659 29.25 5.09 -14.17
C PHE A 659 28.42 3.82 -14.40
N PRO A 660 29.06 2.66 -14.63
CA PRO A 660 28.35 1.42 -14.79
C PRO A 660 27.56 1.06 -13.53
N ARG A 661 26.26 0.79 -13.70
CA ARG A 661 25.43 0.19 -12.65
C ARG A 661 25.42 -1.32 -12.83
N LEU A 662 26.14 -2.03 -11.97
CA LEU A 662 25.97 -3.47 -11.82
C LEU A 662 24.95 -3.72 -10.71
N ASN A 663 23.71 -4.05 -11.10
CA ASN A 663 22.73 -4.57 -10.16
C ASN A 663 23.19 -6.01 -9.84
N ARG A 664 23.76 -6.23 -8.64
CA ARG A 664 24.19 -7.56 -8.15
C ARG A 664 23.00 -8.37 -7.61
N ASP A 665 21.87 -8.30 -8.31
CA ASP A 665 20.70 -9.12 -7.99
C ASP A 665 20.89 -10.46 -8.72
N GLU A 666 21.17 -11.55 -8.00
CA GLU A 666 21.51 -12.87 -8.57
C GLU A 666 20.44 -13.37 -9.57
N GLU A 667 19.18 -13.06 -9.30
CA GLU A 667 18.02 -13.41 -10.14
C GLU A 667 17.99 -12.60 -11.47
N GLU A 668 18.43 -11.34 -11.43
CA GLU A 668 18.53 -10.46 -12.62
C GLU A 668 19.76 -10.83 -13.46
N MET A 669 20.87 -11.21 -12.81
CA MET A 669 22.05 -11.77 -13.49
C MET A 669 21.71 -13.09 -14.19
N ARG A 670 21.00 -14.02 -13.53
CA ARG A 670 20.59 -15.30 -14.13
C ARG A 670 19.66 -15.10 -15.32
N LYS A 671 18.72 -14.15 -15.23
CA LYS A 671 17.84 -13.76 -16.35
C LYS A 671 18.58 -13.08 -17.50
N LYS A 672 19.63 -12.29 -17.22
CA LYS A 672 20.48 -11.69 -18.26
C LYS A 672 21.38 -12.70 -18.95
N LEU A 673 21.91 -13.69 -18.20
CA LEU A 673 22.64 -14.85 -18.72
C LEU A 673 21.78 -15.71 -19.67
N GLU A 674 20.46 -15.71 -19.48
CA GLU A 674 19.48 -16.40 -20.33
C GLU A 674 18.99 -15.55 -21.53
N SER A 675 19.41 -14.27 -21.66
CA SER A 675 18.94 -13.35 -22.69
C SER A 675 19.86 -13.27 -23.92
N GLU A 676 19.29 -13.25 -25.13
CA GLU A 676 20.02 -13.20 -26.41
C GLU A 676 20.49 -11.79 -26.83
N ASP A 677 20.32 -10.75 -25.99
CA ASP A 677 20.77 -9.38 -26.30
C ASP A 677 22.24 -9.17 -25.87
N PRO A 678 23.19 -8.96 -26.81
CA PRO A 678 24.61 -8.82 -26.49
C PRO A 678 24.97 -7.49 -25.81
N ARG A 679 24.04 -6.53 -25.68
CA ARG A 679 24.31 -5.23 -25.06
C ARG A 679 24.22 -5.33 -23.53
N GLY A 680 25.33 -5.05 -22.85
CA GLY A 680 25.43 -5.05 -21.37
C GLY A 680 26.23 -6.21 -20.76
N TRP A 681 26.79 -7.10 -21.59
CA TRP A 681 27.67 -8.19 -21.16
C TRP A 681 29.01 -7.70 -20.63
N GLY A 682 29.44 -6.51 -21.05
CA GLY A 682 30.78 -6.03 -20.78
C GLY A 682 31.14 -5.86 -19.31
N LEU A 683 30.20 -5.34 -18.53
CA LEU A 683 30.40 -5.16 -17.09
C LEU A 683 30.37 -6.47 -16.34
N VAL A 684 29.51 -7.41 -16.75
CA VAL A 684 29.46 -8.76 -16.19
C VAL A 684 30.78 -9.50 -16.47
N MET A 685 31.33 -9.32 -17.66
CA MET A 685 32.63 -9.88 -18.02
C MET A 685 33.76 -9.27 -17.16
N ILE A 686 33.79 -7.94 -16.97
CA ILE A 686 34.76 -7.28 -16.08
C ILE A 686 34.62 -7.79 -14.64
N ASP A 687 33.41 -7.89 -14.10
CA ASP A 687 33.14 -8.37 -12.73
C ASP A 687 33.51 -9.85 -12.54
N SER A 688 33.42 -10.67 -13.60
CA SER A 688 33.82 -12.08 -13.55
C SER A 688 35.33 -12.33 -13.69
N LEU A 689 36.05 -11.42 -14.37
CA LEU A 689 37.46 -11.59 -14.72
C LEU A 689 38.42 -10.81 -13.81
N ALA A 690 38.00 -9.66 -13.29
CA ALA A 690 38.79 -8.89 -12.33
C ALA A 690 38.45 -9.32 -10.90
N ASP A 691 39.45 -9.45 -10.03
CA ASP A 691 39.21 -9.79 -8.62
C ASP A 691 38.55 -8.61 -7.87
N TYR A 692 38.82 -7.39 -8.33
CA TYR A 692 38.15 -6.19 -7.89
C TYR A 692 38.23 -5.12 -8.99
N TRP A 693 37.20 -4.30 -9.13
CA TRP A 693 37.25 -3.14 -10.01
C TRP A 693 36.42 -2.00 -9.42
N THR A 694 36.81 -0.78 -9.73
CA THR A 694 36.13 0.44 -9.27
C THR A 694 36.16 1.49 -10.37
N THR A 695 35.35 2.52 -10.20
CA THR A 695 35.37 3.69 -11.09
C THR A 695 35.50 4.95 -10.27
N GLY A 696 36.20 5.93 -10.81
CA GLY A 696 36.51 7.17 -10.11
C GLY A 696 36.79 8.31 -11.07
N ARG A 697 37.10 9.47 -10.50
CA ARG A 697 37.50 10.63 -11.26
C ARG A 697 38.62 11.36 -10.56
N ASP A 698 39.67 11.68 -11.30
CA ASP A 698 40.81 12.46 -10.82
C ASP A 698 41.12 13.63 -11.78
N GLU A 699 42.28 14.25 -11.62
CA GLU A 699 42.75 15.38 -12.45
C GLU A 699 42.95 15.00 -13.93
N ARG A 700 43.15 13.72 -14.26
CA ARG A 700 43.37 13.22 -15.63
C ARG A 700 42.07 12.88 -16.34
N GLY A 701 40.98 12.62 -15.60
CA GLY A 701 39.68 12.32 -16.17
C GLY A 701 38.90 11.31 -15.37
N PHE A 702 37.88 10.73 -16.00
CA PHE A 702 37.17 9.59 -15.42
C PHE A 702 37.97 8.32 -15.70
N TYR A 703 38.00 7.40 -14.74
CA TYR A 703 38.72 6.15 -14.90
C TYR A 703 37.95 4.93 -14.38
N THR A 704 38.21 3.80 -15.02
CA THR A 704 37.88 2.46 -14.52
C THR A 704 39.19 1.80 -14.10
N GLU A 705 39.29 1.41 -12.83
CA GLU A 705 40.47 0.76 -12.26
C GLU A 705 40.15 -0.71 -11.96
N LEU A 706 40.94 -1.61 -12.52
CA LEU A 706 40.79 -3.05 -12.40
C LEU A 706 42.01 -3.64 -11.71
N TYR A 707 41.77 -4.55 -10.77
CA TYR A 707 42.77 -5.24 -9.98
C TYR A 707 42.71 -6.74 -10.28
N PHE A 708 43.88 -7.33 -10.54
CA PHE A 708 44.03 -8.74 -10.80
C PHE A 708 45.15 -9.32 -9.96
N MET A 709 44.80 -10.29 -9.11
CA MET A 709 45.69 -10.96 -8.19
C MET A 709 46.02 -12.35 -8.71
N ARG A 710 47.28 -12.78 -8.54
CA ARG A 710 47.67 -14.16 -8.84
C ARG A 710 46.92 -15.10 -7.89
N LYS A 711 46.07 -15.98 -8.43
CA LYS A 711 45.45 -17.05 -7.64
C LYS A 711 46.51 -18.12 -7.37
N PRO A 712 46.70 -18.59 -6.12
CA PRO A 712 47.59 -19.70 -5.85
C PRO A 712 47.08 -20.93 -6.59
N ARG A 713 47.95 -21.65 -7.32
CA ARG A 713 47.58 -22.93 -7.95
C ARG A 713 47.07 -23.88 -6.86
N ASN A 714 45.76 -24.08 -6.79
CA ASN A 714 45.17 -25.15 -5.99
C ASN A 714 45.75 -26.49 -6.47
N ALA A 715 46.19 -27.33 -5.54
CA ALA A 715 46.53 -28.71 -5.84
C ALA A 715 45.32 -29.40 -6.50
N PRO A 716 45.52 -30.26 -7.51
CA PRO A 716 44.41 -30.86 -8.24
C PRO A 716 43.65 -31.81 -7.30
N GLY A 717 42.45 -31.43 -6.85
CA GLY A 717 41.70 -32.29 -5.93
C GLY A 717 40.34 -31.83 -5.40
N GLU A 718 39.93 -30.58 -5.55
CA GLU A 718 38.62 -30.14 -5.02
C GLU A 718 37.82 -29.38 -6.09
N HIS A 719 37.10 -30.14 -6.90
CA HIS A 719 35.93 -29.62 -7.62
C HIS A 719 34.71 -29.79 -6.71
N SER A 720 34.14 -28.66 -6.29
CA SER A 720 32.90 -28.56 -5.53
C SER A 720 31.66 -28.73 -6.41
N ILE A 721 30.64 -29.29 -5.75
CA ILE A 721 29.24 -29.49 -6.14
C ILE A 721 28.49 -28.16 -6.22
#